data_AF-A0A849R6J9-F1
#
_entry.id   AF-A0A849R6J9-F1
#
_cell.length_a   1.000
_cell.length_b   1.000
_cell.length_c   1.000
_cell.angle_alpha   90.00
_cell.angle_beta   90.00
_cell.angle_gamma   90.00
#
_symmetry.space_group_name_H-M   'P 1'
#
loop_
_entity.id
_entity.type
_entity.pdbx_description
1 polymer ?
#
loop_
_entity_poly.entity_id
_entity_poly.type
_entity_poly.pdbx_seq_one_letter_code
_entity_poly.pdbx_strand_id
1 'polypeptide(L)'
;MTINNRSEIDFIKEKLDIVDVIGETTNLKNVGGGQYVGATQAGSKSGRSLNVDRNQQIFNDWASDANGDVFNWIAYVENLDIITDFPTILKTAAEMAGVTLDNSNIKVNIEANNIFTTTTAVAEHYHNCLTDEHRKYITDKWGITDETIDRLHIGFAPVDENLCAVFDGLFHKEDLLKTGFLIKTRDGIKSFYQGRIIFPYWKSGKVVYSIARKTEWTPENEFEKSKYKKQLTKKETRQYISDLISNEHFYGIDSIRGKDYCIITEGVTDCIMTMQSGEPCISPVTVRFKKNEIERAATLVDGMKHVIICNDNDDAGRDGATDTADFLYNKGTNVRIIELPDIDNVDKIDLAEYLKRHDADEFKTLIKNSKPLIVTRLENTDVSNEPLDNIPVATEFIKNRLNGNGTSYKTAFIENHIKKHFGFSSKIITELISEMKADAKEKAIKEKYDIKEKQPDEQEREIPDDIIDAARKIIYTGDPVKKIIDTHAAIHVGDEPLARALLVSIGIQSVLNSDGIHPKVSGDSGKGKTHCCKAMMHLIPEKYKFNTTLSDRAIYYMDIPEGAVVFSDDVDLSETLEGIIKRSTSNFQEGDNYTTLDKNLDVKELYIPPRISWWLTSVDDDQSIQLLNRQFGGGIDESEKQDGSVFEFQRNKLKTGVAGLPENKDVEICRCIIDDIKQQLYTVVVPYADDIDWIDTSNRRNFLIFADILRAFTILRHRQRYKTENNELISNIDDFNDAKELYVGRAKNQGAKLTDIELRFCNLLNSTGELDYDQLQRSMGVSKGRISQIINGKGNSDSGLIHKVPGLIVEKQSVKTDDETTVQKNVCSLHNFNPFENFEQVVTLKEGAEEAYLGVYPAFTLDLPSKNTTELPLFTILPKYILYTHSVKGKGNIGTVVENNNVCVESGKQGKSVNASSPIANTQGKQGSKMDGKDQIYHENTPDIPETAQKQLIKHLTDFKRANYSMTSIVDSADFTYEFVQVNPVWKSEATRVKNHVEQLNKQGWIL
;
A
#
# COMPACT_ATOMS: atom_id res chain seq x y z
N MET A 1 -16.89 1.15 -0.63
CA MET A 1 -16.85 -0.22 -1.18
C MET A 1 -15.98 -0.16 -2.42
N THR A 2 -14.88 -0.90 -2.45
CA THR A 2 -13.99 -0.97 -3.62
C THR A 2 -14.46 -2.12 -4.50
N ILE A 3 -14.94 -1.82 -5.71
CA ILE A 3 -15.49 -2.84 -6.62
C ILE A 3 -14.32 -3.55 -7.32
N ASN A 4 -14.03 -4.78 -6.89
CA ASN A 4 -13.19 -5.71 -7.66
C ASN A 4 -14.03 -6.26 -8.83
N ASN A 5 -13.96 -5.63 -10.00
CA ASN A 5 -14.41 -6.19 -11.29
C ASN A 5 -13.78 -5.47 -12.51
N ARG A 6 -12.45 -5.21 -12.47
CA ARG A 6 -11.71 -4.56 -13.59
C ARG A 6 -12.01 -5.21 -14.95
N SER A 7 -12.01 -6.55 -15.01
CA SER A 7 -12.25 -7.31 -16.25
C SER A 7 -13.62 -7.08 -16.90
N GLU A 8 -14.67 -6.73 -16.14
CA GLU A 8 -15.99 -6.41 -16.72
C GLU A 8 -16.03 -4.98 -17.25
N ILE A 9 -15.41 -4.04 -16.53
CA ILE A 9 -15.30 -2.63 -16.92
C ILE A 9 -14.50 -2.50 -18.21
N ASP A 10 -13.36 -3.18 -18.29
CA ASP A 10 -12.47 -3.18 -19.45
C ASP A 10 -13.16 -3.86 -20.65
N PHE A 11 -13.86 -4.99 -20.44
CA PHE A 11 -14.64 -5.67 -21.50
C PHE A 11 -15.82 -4.84 -22.04
N ILE A 12 -16.45 -4.00 -21.21
CA ILE A 12 -17.47 -3.05 -21.65
C ILE A 12 -16.83 -1.92 -22.47
N LYS A 13 -15.68 -1.38 -22.04
CA LYS A 13 -14.91 -0.38 -22.80
C LYS A 13 -14.48 -0.92 -24.17
N GLU A 14 -13.95 -2.14 -24.26
CA GLU A 14 -13.55 -2.78 -25.51
C GLU A 14 -14.69 -2.91 -26.55
N LYS A 15 -15.94 -2.91 -26.08
CA LYS A 15 -17.15 -3.05 -26.92
C LYS A 15 -17.78 -1.72 -27.34
N LEU A 16 -17.37 -0.60 -26.75
CA LEU A 16 -17.94 0.72 -27.03
C LEU A 16 -16.90 1.59 -27.75
N ASP A 17 -17.22 2.04 -28.97
CA ASP A 17 -16.46 3.12 -29.61
C ASP A 17 -17.03 4.46 -29.12
N ILE A 18 -16.19 5.24 -28.42
CA ILE A 18 -16.60 6.52 -27.83
C ILE A 18 -17.17 7.51 -28.86
N VAL A 19 -16.73 7.46 -30.13
CA VAL A 19 -17.27 8.34 -31.18
C VAL A 19 -18.67 7.90 -31.59
N ASP A 20 -18.97 6.60 -31.55
CA ASP A 20 -20.32 6.11 -31.86
C ASP A 20 -21.26 6.45 -30.70
N VAL A 21 -20.86 6.23 -29.45
CA VAL A 21 -21.64 6.59 -28.24
C VAL A 21 -21.88 8.11 -28.13
N ILE A 22 -20.87 8.95 -28.40
CA ILE A 22 -21.05 10.40 -28.44
C ILE A 22 -21.91 10.81 -29.66
N GLY A 23 -21.79 10.09 -30.77
CA GLY A 23 -22.54 10.33 -32.01
C GLY A 23 -24.05 10.15 -31.88
N GLU A 24 -24.53 9.35 -30.91
CA GLU A 24 -25.96 9.18 -30.64
C GLU A 24 -26.62 10.45 -30.11
N THR A 25 -25.92 11.22 -29.26
CA THR A 25 -26.47 12.43 -28.61
C THR A 25 -25.93 13.73 -29.19
N THR A 26 -24.76 13.71 -29.85
CA THR A 26 -24.08 14.90 -30.39
C THR A 26 -23.64 14.71 -31.84
N ASN A 27 -23.94 15.71 -32.69
CA ASN A 27 -23.56 15.69 -34.10
C ASN A 27 -22.04 15.91 -34.27
N LEU A 28 -21.29 14.83 -34.48
CA LEU A 28 -19.85 14.84 -34.69
C LEU A 28 -19.46 14.94 -36.17
N LYS A 29 -18.41 15.73 -36.46
CA LYS A 29 -17.76 15.83 -37.77
C LYS A 29 -16.35 15.26 -37.71
N ASN A 30 -16.07 14.26 -38.54
CA ASN A 30 -14.71 13.72 -38.71
C ASN A 30 -13.78 14.82 -39.29
N VAL A 31 -12.59 14.99 -38.71
CA VAL A 31 -11.57 15.96 -39.16
C VAL A 31 -10.26 15.31 -39.62
N GLY A 32 -10.22 13.98 -39.71
CA GLY A 32 -9.06 13.18 -40.10
C GLY A 32 -8.27 12.63 -38.90
N GLY A 33 -7.43 11.62 -39.15
CA GLY A 33 -6.53 11.05 -38.15
C GLY A 33 -7.20 10.35 -36.95
N GLY A 34 -8.48 10.01 -37.04
CA GLY A 34 -9.28 9.48 -35.92
C GLY A 34 -9.90 10.55 -35.00
N GLN A 35 -9.71 11.83 -35.30
CA GLN A 35 -10.30 12.95 -34.56
C GLN A 35 -11.70 13.31 -35.10
N TYR A 36 -12.60 13.65 -34.19
CA TYR A 36 -13.97 14.10 -34.48
C TYR A 36 -14.30 15.32 -33.63
N VAL A 37 -15.03 16.28 -34.18
CA VAL A 37 -15.39 17.54 -33.48
C VAL A 37 -16.89 17.83 -33.53
N GLY A 38 -17.42 18.40 -32.45
CA GLY A 38 -18.83 18.78 -32.32
C GLY A 38 -19.05 19.87 -31.28
N ALA A 39 -20.28 19.96 -30.75
CA ALA A 39 -20.61 20.84 -29.63
C ALA A 39 -21.77 20.25 -28.82
N THR A 40 -21.62 20.24 -27.51
CA THR A 40 -22.60 19.76 -26.51
C THR A 40 -23.77 20.72 -26.31
N GLN A 41 -23.58 22.02 -26.55
CA GLN A 41 -24.57 23.07 -26.30
C GLN A 41 -25.14 23.69 -27.58
N ALA A 42 -26.47 23.81 -27.63
CA ALA A 42 -27.22 24.50 -28.67
C ALA A 42 -27.01 26.03 -28.60
N GLY A 43 -25.89 26.50 -29.17
CA GLY A 43 -25.52 27.93 -29.17
C GLY A 43 -24.02 28.22 -29.33
N SER A 44 -23.17 27.19 -29.37
CA SER A 44 -21.73 27.34 -29.52
C SER A 44 -21.35 28.16 -30.77
N LYS A 45 -20.70 29.32 -30.58
CA LYS A 45 -20.26 30.22 -31.66
C LYS A 45 -19.24 29.60 -32.63
N SER A 46 -18.51 28.56 -32.20
CA SER A 46 -17.54 27.84 -33.03
C SER A 46 -18.09 26.53 -33.61
N GLY A 47 -19.08 25.92 -32.95
CA GLY A 47 -19.60 24.58 -33.29
C GLY A 47 -18.56 23.45 -33.18
N ARG A 48 -17.46 23.68 -32.43
CA ARG A 48 -16.29 22.80 -32.30
C ARG A 48 -15.70 22.86 -30.88
N SER A 49 -16.54 22.87 -29.84
CA SER A 49 -16.09 22.88 -28.44
C SER A 49 -15.72 21.48 -27.93
N LEU A 50 -16.35 20.45 -28.49
CA LEU A 50 -16.10 19.05 -28.22
C LEU A 50 -15.10 18.51 -29.24
N ASN A 51 -14.04 17.87 -28.79
CA ASN A 51 -13.15 17.03 -29.59
C ASN A 51 -13.13 15.60 -29.01
N VAL A 52 -13.14 14.61 -29.90
CA VAL A 52 -13.20 13.18 -29.58
C VAL A 52 -12.12 12.46 -30.39
N ASP A 53 -11.28 11.68 -29.71
CA ASP A 53 -10.24 10.87 -30.32
C ASP A 53 -10.65 9.39 -30.31
N ARG A 54 -10.94 8.83 -31.50
CA ARG A 54 -11.29 7.41 -31.66
C ARG A 54 -10.11 6.47 -31.37
N ASN A 55 -8.87 6.90 -31.55
CA ASN A 55 -7.71 6.03 -31.31
C ASN A 55 -7.39 5.96 -29.81
N GLN A 56 -7.56 7.08 -29.09
CA GLN A 56 -7.33 7.15 -27.63
C GLN A 56 -8.58 6.83 -26.80
N GLN A 57 -9.75 6.73 -27.42
CA GLN A 57 -11.05 6.47 -26.75
C GLN A 57 -11.38 7.50 -25.65
N ILE A 58 -11.10 8.78 -25.92
CA ILE A 58 -11.35 9.91 -25.00
C ILE A 58 -12.02 11.10 -25.69
N PHE A 59 -12.67 11.95 -24.90
CA PHE A 59 -13.19 13.25 -25.32
C PHE A 59 -12.74 14.39 -24.42
N ASN A 60 -12.80 15.62 -24.94
CA ASN A 60 -12.66 16.87 -24.21
C ASN A 60 -13.67 17.89 -24.76
N ASP A 61 -14.48 18.53 -23.92
CA ASP A 61 -15.38 19.64 -24.27
C ASP A 61 -15.01 20.93 -23.52
N TRP A 62 -14.32 21.83 -24.20
CA TRP A 62 -13.86 23.11 -23.64
C TRP A 62 -14.98 24.13 -23.38
N ALA A 63 -16.25 23.78 -23.62
CA ALA A 63 -17.41 24.60 -23.26
C ALA A 63 -18.05 24.20 -21.91
N SER A 64 -17.80 22.99 -21.43
CA SER A 64 -18.35 22.47 -20.17
C SER A 64 -17.30 21.94 -19.20
N ASP A 65 -16.02 22.01 -19.58
CA ASP A 65 -14.86 21.39 -18.93
C ASP A 65 -14.94 19.85 -18.78
N ALA A 66 -15.99 19.23 -19.33
CA ALA A 66 -16.16 17.78 -19.32
C ALA A 66 -15.11 17.09 -20.20
N ASN A 67 -14.50 16.03 -19.68
CA ASN A 67 -13.46 15.26 -20.36
C ASN A 67 -13.39 13.83 -19.78
N GLY A 68 -12.77 12.92 -20.52
CA GLY A 68 -12.51 11.55 -20.07
C GLY A 68 -12.94 10.51 -21.10
N ASP A 69 -13.34 9.33 -20.61
CA ASP A 69 -13.73 8.18 -21.44
C ASP A 69 -15.26 8.05 -21.64
N VAL A 70 -15.70 6.92 -22.20
CA VAL A 70 -17.12 6.63 -22.45
C VAL A 70 -18.00 6.65 -21.18
N PHE A 71 -17.47 6.27 -20.02
CA PHE A 71 -18.19 6.37 -18.74
C PHE A 71 -18.28 7.82 -18.27
N ASN A 72 -17.22 8.62 -18.45
CA ASN A 72 -17.28 10.07 -18.20
C ASN A 72 -18.33 10.75 -19.08
N TRP A 73 -18.47 10.31 -20.34
CA TRP A 73 -19.51 10.84 -21.23
C TRP A 73 -20.93 10.46 -20.79
N ILE A 74 -21.16 9.19 -20.46
CA ILE A 74 -22.46 8.73 -19.92
C ILE A 74 -22.80 9.47 -18.63
N ALA A 75 -21.82 9.64 -17.72
CA ALA A 75 -22.00 10.41 -16.50
C ALA A 75 -22.37 11.87 -16.78
N TYR A 76 -21.70 12.51 -17.75
CA TYR A 76 -21.98 13.88 -18.17
C TYR A 76 -23.38 14.04 -18.78
N VAL A 77 -23.78 13.16 -19.70
CA VAL A 77 -25.09 13.23 -20.37
C VAL A 77 -26.26 12.94 -19.41
N GLU A 78 -26.10 11.96 -18.53
CA GLU A 78 -27.12 11.57 -17.54
C GLU A 78 -27.08 12.45 -16.26
N ASN A 79 -26.16 13.43 -16.17
CA ASN A 79 -25.94 14.29 -15.01
C ASN A 79 -25.69 13.50 -13.70
N LEU A 80 -24.88 12.44 -13.81
CA LEU A 80 -24.48 11.53 -12.74
C LEU A 80 -23.04 11.82 -12.29
N ASP A 81 -22.72 11.56 -11.02
CA ASP A 81 -21.36 11.68 -10.53
C ASP A 81 -20.55 10.39 -10.79
N ILE A 82 -19.39 10.53 -11.41
CA ILE A 82 -18.55 9.41 -11.86
C ILE A 82 -18.05 8.51 -10.72
N ILE A 83 -18.04 8.98 -9.47
CA ILE A 83 -17.57 8.22 -8.31
C ILE A 83 -18.75 7.60 -7.55
N THR A 84 -19.77 8.39 -7.25
CA THR A 84 -20.88 7.98 -6.38
C THR A 84 -22.01 7.25 -7.11
N ASP A 85 -22.20 7.53 -8.40
CA ASP A 85 -23.23 6.92 -9.24
C ASP A 85 -22.62 5.92 -10.27
N PHE A 86 -21.33 5.55 -10.13
CA PHE A 86 -20.62 4.62 -11.03
C PHE A 86 -21.35 3.29 -11.31
N PRO A 87 -22.05 2.63 -10.35
CA PRO A 87 -22.81 1.42 -10.64
C PRO A 87 -23.96 1.63 -11.64
N THR A 88 -24.55 2.84 -11.66
CA THR A 88 -25.59 3.22 -12.64
C THR A 88 -24.94 3.46 -14.00
N ILE A 89 -23.84 4.21 -14.04
CA ILE A 89 -23.07 4.50 -15.26
C ILE A 89 -22.57 3.21 -15.92
N LEU A 90 -22.05 2.27 -15.13
CA LEU A 90 -21.61 0.95 -15.58
C LEU A 90 -22.76 0.10 -16.14
N LYS A 91 -23.96 0.19 -15.55
CA LYS A 91 -25.16 -0.49 -16.06
C LYS A 91 -25.61 0.07 -17.41
N THR A 92 -25.69 1.40 -17.55
CA THR A 92 -26.04 2.04 -18.83
C THR A 92 -25.05 1.67 -19.93
N ALA A 93 -23.75 1.70 -19.63
CA ALA A 93 -22.71 1.28 -20.56
C ALA A 93 -22.79 -0.22 -20.92
N ALA A 94 -23.10 -1.09 -19.96
CA ALA A 94 -23.29 -2.53 -20.21
C ALA A 94 -24.50 -2.78 -21.13
N GLU A 95 -25.59 -2.03 -20.95
CA GLU A 95 -26.76 -2.06 -21.83
C GLU A 95 -26.42 -1.60 -23.25
N MET A 96 -25.68 -0.49 -23.41
CA MET A 96 -25.15 -0.03 -24.70
C MET A 96 -24.21 -1.05 -25.37
N ALA A 97 -23.37 -1.73 -24.58
CA ALA A 97 -22.40 -2.72 -25.06
C ALA A 97 -23.00 -4.13 -25.34
N GLY A 98 -24.29 -4.32 -25.04
CA GLY A 98 -24.95 -5.63 -25.08
C GLY A 98 -24.26 -6.66 -24.19
N VAL A 99 -23.89 -6.28 -22.96
CA VAL A 99 -23.20 -7.11 -21.96
C VAL A 99 -24.12 -7.39 -20.78
N THR A 100 -24.32 -8.68 -20.47
CA THR A 100 -25.05 -9.11 -19.27
C THR A 100 -24.09 -9.18 -18.08
N LEU A 101 -24.23 -8.27 -17.12
CA LEU A 101 -23.47 -8.27 -15.86
C LEU A 101 -23.90 -9.42 -14.91
N ASP A 102 -22.98 -9.94 -14.08
CA ASP A 102 -23.29 -11.06 -13.18
C ASP A 102 -24.19 -10.64 -11.99
N ASN A 103 -25.13 -11.53 -11.63
CA ASN A 103 -26.36 -11.19 -10.90
C ASN A 103 -26.23 -11.08 -9.37
N SER A 104 -25.03 -11.29 -8.81
CA SER A 104 -24.80 -11.25 -7.36
C SER A 104 -24.82 -9.81 -6.81
N ASN A 105 -24.11 -8.88 -7.45
CA ASN A 105 -24.15 -7.45 -7.12
C ASN A 105 -25.46 -6.78 -7.57
N ILE A 106 -26.13 -7.33 -8.59
CA ILE A 106 -27.39 -6.79 -9.11
C ILE A 106 -28.53 -6.89 -8.07
N LYS A 107 -28.60 -7.95 -7.25
CA LYS A 107 -29.66 -8.05 -6.22
C LYS A 107 -29.61 -6.94 -5.18
N VAL A 108 -28.42 -6.55 -4.73
CA VAL A 108 -28.23 -5.45 -3.77
C VAL A 108 -28.62 -4.11 -4.39
N ASN A 109 -28.28 -3.91 -5.67
CA ASN A 109 -28.64 -2.69 -6.41
C ASN A 109 -30.15 -2.60 -6.71
N ILE A 110 -30.80 -3.72 -7.08
CA ILE A 110 -32.25 -3.81 -7.26
C ILE A 110 -32.99 -3.54 -5.93
N GLU A 111 -32.57 -4.16 -4.82
CA GLU A 111 -33.20 -3.91 -3.51
C GLU A 111 -33.04 -2.44 -3.09
N ALA A 112 -31.85 -1.85 -3.28
CA ALA A 112 -31.64 -0.42 -3.01
C ALA A 112 -32.52 0.48 -3.87
N ASN A 113 -32.57 0.24 -5.19
CA ASN A 113 -33.40 1.01 -6.11
C ASN A 113 -34.90 0.87 -5.80
N ASN A 114 -35.37 -0.33 -5.44
CA ASN A 114 -36.76 -0.57 -5.05
C ASN A 114 -37.10 0.15 -3.74
N ILE A 115 -36.23 0.10 -2.73
CA ILE A 115 -36.44 0.79 -1.44
C ILE A 115 -36.46 2.29 -1.63
N PHE A 116 -35.50 2.89 -2.33
CA PHE A 116 -35.45 4.33 -2.53
C PHE A 116 -36.54 4.83 -3.49
N THR A 117 -36.95 4.04 -4.48
CA THR A 117 -38.12 4.38 -5.33
C THR A 117 -39.43 4.32 -4.52
N THR A 118 -39.62 3.30 -3.68
CA THR A 118 -40.77 3.25 -2.75
C THR A 118 -40.74 4.41 -1.76
N THR A 119 -39.56 4.76 -1.23
CA THR A 119 -39.37 5.88 -0.29
C THR A 119 -39.69 7.23 -0.95
N THR A 120 -39.31 7.40 -2.22
CA THR A 120 -39.63 8.58 -3.04
C THR A 120 -41.13 8.68 -3.29
N ALA A 121 -41.79 7.59 -3.71
CA ALA A 121 -43.23 7.58 -3.95
C ALA A 121 -44.07 7.90 -2.70
N VAL A 122 -43.63 7.47 -1.50
CA VAL A 122 -44.29 7.86 -0.23
C VAL A 122 -44.11 9.35 0.07
N ALA A 123 -42.94 9.93 -0.24
CA ALA A 123 -42.72 11.37 -0.09
C ALA A 123 -43.57 12.18 -1.08
N GLU A 124 -43.66 11.75 -2.34
CA GLU A 124 -44.54 12.33 -3.36
C GLU A 124 -46.02 12.26 -2.97
N HIS A 125 -46.48 11.14 -2.42
CA HIS A 125 -47.84 11.02 -1.87
C HIS A 125 -48.08 12.04 -0.74
N TYR A 126 -47.15 12.16 0.22
CA TYR A 126 -47.26 13.18 1.27
C TYR A 126 -47.22 14.61 0.73
N HIS A 127 -46.47 14.88 -0.34
CA HIS A 127 -46.51 16.17 -1.02
C HIS A 127 -47.91 16.45 -1.61
N ASN A 128 -48.52 15.47 -2.27
CA ASN A 128 -49.89 15.55 -2.80
C ASN A 128 -50.97 15.66 -1.70
N CYS A 129 -50.67 15.30 -0.45
CA CYS A 129 -51.54 15.51 0.71
C CYS A 129 -51.47 16.92 1.33
N LEU A 130 -50.69 17.85 0.77
CA LEU A 130 -50.75 19.25 1.16
C LEU A 130 -52.06 19.89 0.68
N THR A 131 -52.68 20.66 1.59
CA THR A 131 -53.80 21.56 1.29
C THR A 131 -53.29 23.00 1.26
N ASP A 132 -54.11 23.93 0.75
CA ASP A 132 -53.82 25.37 0.83
C ASP A 132 -53.60 25.84 2.28
N GLU A 133 -54.29 25.22 3.25
CA GLU A 133 -54.12 25.48 4.68
C GLU A 133 -52.75 24.99 5.18
N HIS A 134 -52.30 23.79 4.78
CA HIS A 134 -50.96 23.29 5.10
C HIS A 134 -49.87 24.15 4.45
N ARG A 135 -50.03 24.54 3.17
CA ARG A 135 -49.09 25.43 2.46
C ARG A 135 -49.00 26.78 3.16
N LYS A 136 -50.14 27.41 3.43
CA LYS A 136 -50.23 28.65 4.21
C LYS A 136 -49.54 28.54 5.57
N TYR A 137 -49.72 27.43 6.29
CA TYR A 137 -49.05 27.19 7.57
C TYR A 137 -47.52 27.13 7.42
N ILE A 138 -47.00 26.46 6.39
CA ILE A 138 -45.56 26.40 6.10
C ILE A 138 -45.04 27.82 5.84
N THR A 139 -45.71 28.59 4.98
CA THR A 139 -45.32 29.95 4.58
C THR A 139 -45.40 30.95 5.75
N ASP A 140 -46.53 31.01 6.46
CA ASP A 140 -46.73 31.93 7.60
C ASP A 140 -45.71 31.64 8.72
N LYS A 141 -45.35 30.37 8.91
CA LYS A 141 -44.43 29.94 9.97
C LYS A 141 -42.96 30.15 9.62
N TRP A 142 -42.52 29.75 8.42
CA TRP A 142 -41.09 29.69 8.07
C TRP A 142 -40.68 30.59 6.89
N GLY A 143 -41.62 31.16 6.13
CA GLY A 143 -41.32 31.92 4.92
C GLY A 143 -40.99 31.08 3.69
N ILE A 144 -41.20 29.76 3.75
CA ILE A 144 -40.94 28.86 2.61
C ILE A 144 -42.05 29.07 1.56
N THR A 145 -41.66 29.34 0.32
CA THR A 145 -42.56 29.60 -0.82
C THR A 145 -43.14 28.31 -1.40
N ASP A 146 -44.28 28.39 -2.08
CA ASP A 146 -44.86 27.24 -2.81
C ASP A 146 -43.88 26.63 -3.81
N GLU A 147 -43.09 27.46 -4.52
CA GLU A 147 -42.03 26.98 -5.42
C GLU A 147 -40.99 26.12 -4.70
N THR A 148 -40.60 26.48 -3.47
CA THR A 148 -39.65 25.68 -2.67
C THR A 148 -40.31 24.46 -2.01
N ILE A 149 -41.59 24.57 -1.64
CA ILE A 149 -42.41 23.42 -1.18
C ILE A 149 -42.47 22.35 -2.28
N ASP A 150 -42.75 22.76 -3.50
CA ASP A 150 -42.87 21.88 -4.67
C ASP A 150 -41.50 21.31 -5.07
N ARG A 151 -40.48 22.18 -5.24
CA ARG A 151 -39.10 21.77 -5.61
C ARG A 151 -38.47 20.77 -4.65
N LEU A 152 -38.77 20.82 -3.36
CA LEU A 152 -38.23 19.92 -2.34
C LEU A 152 -39.19 18.78 -1.97
N HIS A 153 -40.39 18.74 -2.57
CA HIS A 153 -41.49 17.83 -2.23
C HIS A 153 -41.81 17.83 -0.72
N ILE A 154 -41.82 19.01 -0.09
CA ILE A 154 -42.29 19.14 1.29
C ILE A 154 -43.74 18.65 1.33
N GLY A 155 -44.08 17.82 2.32
CA GLY A 155 -45.38 17.14 2.35
C GLY A 155 -46.10 17.24 3.69
N PHE A 156 -47.28 16.62 3.77
CA PHE A 156 -48.02 16.43 5.01
C PHE A 156 -48.48 14.98 5.12
N ALA A 157 -48.22 14.35 6.28
CA ALA A 157 -48.76 13.04 6.62
C ALA A 157 -50.12 13.21 7.29
N PRO A 158 -51.23 12.73 6.70
CA PRO A 158 -52.55 12.83 7.31
C PRO A 158 -52.67 12.01 8.60
N VAL A 159 -53.71 12.30 9.39
CA VAL A 159 -54.04 11.52 10.60
C VAL A 159 -54.80 10.26 10.20
N ASP A 160 -54.49 9.15 10.86
CA ASP A 160 -55.06 7.81 10.68
C ASP A 160 -54.99 7.25 9.24
N GLU A 161 -54.13 7.81 8.39
CA GLU A 161 -53.90 7.31 7.04
C GLU A 161 -53.35 5.87 7.06
N ASN A 162 -53.83 5.04 6.13
CA ASN A 162 -53.33 3.69 5.91
C ASN A 162 -52.51 3.62 4.63
N LEU A 163 -51.20 3.87 4.72
CA LEU A 163 -50.26 3.77 3.58
C LEU A 163 -50.31 2.40 2.88
N CYS A 164 -50.64 1.31 3.58
CA CYS A 164 -50.77 -0.01 2.95
C CYS A 164 -51.98 -0.09 2.01
N ALA A 165 -53.01 0.73 2.21
CA ALA A 165 -54.16 0.82 1.31
C ALA A 165 -53.93 1.84 0.19
N VAL A 166 -53.22 2.95 0.48
CA VAL A 166 -52.81 3.95 -0.53
C VAL A 166 -51.94 3.32 -1.62
N PHE A 167 -50.98 2.49 -1.23
CA PHE A 167 -50.01 1.87 -2.15
C PHE A 167 -50.35 0.41 -2.52
N ASP A 168 -51.59 -0.04 -2.27
CA ASP A 168 -52.02 -1.38 -2.67
C ASP A 168 -51.98 -1.53 -4.20
N GLY A 169 -51.46 -2.66 -4.68
CA GLY A 169 -51.21 -2.90 -6.10
C GLY A 169 -50.08 -2.07 -6.74
N LEU A 170 -49.55 -1.02 -6.09
CA LEU A 170 -48.42 -0.21 -6.58
C LEU A 170 -47.06 -0.71 -6.07
N PHE A 171 -46.99 -1.11 -4.80
CA PHE A 171 -45.77 -1.66 -4.20
C PHE A 171 -46.06 -2.92 -3.39
N HIS A 172 -45.09 -3.83 -3.30
CA HIS A 172 -45.18 -4.93 -2.35
C HIS A 172 -45.17 -4.39 -0.91
N LYS A 173 -46.12 -4.86 -0.10
CA LYS A 173 -46.27 -4.49 1.31
C LYS A 173 -44.99 -4.70 2.14
N GLU A 174 -44.14 -5.65 1.77
CA GLU A 174 -42.85 -5.88 2.41
C GLU A 174 -41.83 -4.76 2.11
N ASP A 175 -41.76 -4.27 0.87
CA ASP A 175 -40.86 -3.16 0.51
C ASP A 175 -41.33 -1.85 1.14
N LEU A 176 -42.65 -1.62 1.20
CA LEU A 176 -43.22 -0.48 1.95
C LEU A 176 -42.90 -0.56 3.46
N LEU A 177 -42.88 -1.76 4.05
CA LEU A 177 -42.42 -1.98 5.43
C LEU A 177 -40.91 -1.71 5.60
N LYS A 178 -40.09 -2.08 4.60
CA LYS A 178 -38.63 -1.86 4.63
C LYS A 178 -38.25 -0.38 4.66
N THR A 179 -39.10 0.52 4.13
CA THR A 179 -38.87 1.98 4.16
C THR A 179 -38.89 2.59 5.56
N GLY A 180 -39.51 1.95 6.56
CA GLY A 180 -39.69 2.57 7.88
C GLY A 180 -40.71 3.72 7.96
N PHE A 181 -41.53 3.96 6.93
CA PHE A 181 -42.74 4.78 7.03
C PHE A 181 -43.91 4.06 7.74
N LEU A 182 -43.79 2.75 7.94
CA LEU A 182 -44.77 1.89 8.61
C LEU A 182 -44.23 1.35 9.94
N ILE A 183 -45.10 1.21 10.93
CA ILE A 183 -44.79 0.57 12.22
C ILE A 183 -45.67 -0.65 12.47
N LYS A 184 -45.05 -1.77 12.85
CA LYS A 184 -45.75 -2.96 13.37
C LYS A 184 -46.12 -2.74 14.84
N THR A 185 -47.40 -2.77 15.16
CA THR A 185 -47.97 -2.66 16.52
C THR A 185 -48.75 -3.93 16.88
N ARG A 186 -49.23 -4.05 18.13
CA ARG A 186 -50.09 -5.18 18.54
C ARG A 186 -51.40 -5.23 17.76
N ASP A 187 -51.92 -4.08 17.34
CA ASP A 187 -53.18 -3.95 16.60
C ASP A 187 -52.99 -4.06 15.08
N GLY A 188 -51.78 -4.43 14.62
CA GLY A 188 -51.42 -4.52 13.21
C GLY A 188 -50.45 -3.42 12.75
N ILE A 189 -50.38 -3.23 11.43
CA ILE A 189 -49.48 -2.27 10.77
C ILE A 189 -50.17 -0.91 10.68
N LYS A 190 -49.50 0.16 11.10
CA LYS A 190 -50.00 1.54 11.06
C LYS A 190 -48.96 2.45 10.40
N SER A 191 -49.41 3.56 9.81
CA SER A 191 -48.51 4.60 9.29
C SER A 191 -47.81 5.33 10.45
N PHE A 192 -46.51 5.56 10.32
CA PHE A 192 -45.68 6.03 11.44
C PHE A 192 -45.81 7.54 11.70
N TYR A 193 -46.06 8.34 10.65
CA TYR A 193 -46.32 9.77 10.78
C TYR A 193 -47.82 10.05 10.85
N GLN A 194 -48.21 11.05 11.63
CA GLN A 194 -49.58 11.36 12.01
C GLN A 194 -49.75 12.87 12.17
N GLY A 195 -50.40 13.54 11.21
CA GLY A 195 -50.66 14.98 11.23
C GLY A 195 -49.38 15.85 11.26
N ARG A 196 -48.39 15.58 10.41
CA ARG A 196 -47.07 16.26 10.45
C ARG A 196 -46.60 16.73 9.07
N ILE A 197 -45.92 17.87 9.02
CA ILE A 197 -45.16 18.29 7.82
C ILE A 197 -43.95 17.37 7.65
N ILE A 198 -43.72 16.86 6.44
CA ILE A 198 -42.63 15.96 6.07
C ILE A 198 -41.57 16.72 5.29
N PHE A 199 -40.30 16.53 5.66
CA PHE A 199 -39.13 17.06 4.96
C PHE A 199 -38.32 15.87 4.40
N PRO A 200 -38.39 15.60 3.07
CA PRO A 200 -37.65 14.51 2.43
C PRO A 200 -36.18 14.88 2.19
N TYR A 201 -35.28 13.94 2.46
CA TYR A 201 -33.84 14.05 2.23
C TYR A 201 -33.51 13.45 0.87
N TRP A 202 -33.14 14.32 -0.07
CA TRP A 202 -32.77 13.95 -1.43
C TRP A 202 -31.28 13.61 -1.55
N LYS A 203 -30.98 12.56 -2.31
CA LYS A 203 -29.62 12.24 -2.79
C LYS A 203 -29.71 11.61 -4.18
N SER A 204 -29.00 12.16 -5.16
CA SER A 204 -28.99 11.71 -6.57
C SER A 204 -30.42 11.58 -7.14
N GLY A 205 -31.30 12.56 -6.84
CA GLY A 205 -32.68 12.56 -7.35
C GLY A 205 -33.59 11.47 -6.75
N LYS A 206 -33.23 10.85 -5.62
CA LYS A 206 -34.06 9.93 -4.86
C LYS A 206 -34.19 10.37 -3.40
N VAL A 207 -35.34 10.11 -2.78
CA VAL A 207 -35.50 10.29 -1.34
C VAL A 207 -34.89 9.11 -0.60
N VAL A 208 -33.87 9.38 0.22
CA VAL A 208 -33.14 8.37 1.01
C VAL A 208 -33.58 8.33 2.47
N TYR A 209 -34.15 9.43 2.99
CA TYR A 209 -34.60 9.55 4.37
C TYR A 209 -35.64 10.68 4.53
N SER A 210 -36.29 10.78 5.69
CA SER A 210 -37.29 11.81 6.01
C SER A 210 -37.31 12.15 7.51
N ILE A 211 -37.64 13.41 7.81
CA ILE A 211 -38.09 13.82 9.16
C ILE A 211 -39.46 14.48 9.09
N ALA A 212 -40.19 14.46 10.21
CA ALA A 212 -41.53 15.02 10.30
C ALA A 212 -41.67 16.02 11.46
N ARG A 213 -42.17 17.22 11.20
CA ARG A 213 -42.34 18.31 12.18
C ARG A 213 -43.77 18.35 12.73
N LYS A 214 -43.89 18.49 14.06
CA LYS A 214 -45.18 18.64 14.75
C LYS A 214 -45.92 19.89 14.25
N THR A 215 -47.22 19.73 14.00
CA THR A 215 -48.18 20.78 13.61
C THR A 215 -49.31 20.89 14.65
N GLU A 216 -50.32 21.71 14.38
CA GLU A 216 -51.58 21.71 15.14
C GLU A 216 -52.50 20.52 14.83
N TRP A 217 -52.38 19.91 13.65
CA TRP A 217 -53.09 18.67 13.29
C TRP A 217 -52.45 17.40 13.87
N THR A 218 -51.29 17.49 14.55
CA THR A 218 -50.65 16.32 15.18
C THR A 218 -51.44 15.88 16.43
N PRO A 219 -51.93 14.62 16.51
CA PRO A 219 -52.71 14.14 17.65
C PRO A 219 -51.97 14.25 18.99
N GLU A 220 -52.69 14.63 20.05
CA GLU A 220 -52.14 14.71 21.41
C GLU A 220 -52.01 13.32 22.06
N ASN A 221 -50.83 12.71 21.93
CA ASN A 221 -50.48 11.49 22.66
C ASN A 221 -48.98 11.43 22.96
N GLU A 222 -48.56 10.47 23.80
CA GLU A 222 -47.17 10.35 24.26
C GLU A 222 -46.16 10.14 23.13
N PHE A 223 -46.53 9.41 22.08
CA PHE A 223 -45.68 9.08 20.94
C PHE A 223 -45.51 10.25 19.95
N GLU A 224 -46.33 11.30 20.10
CA GLU A 224 -46.31 12.50 19.27
C GLU A 224 -45.78 13.76 19.99
N LYS A 225 -45.30 13.65 21.23
CA LYS A 225 -44.78 14.77 22.03
C LYS A 225 -43.58 15.50 21.37
N SER A 226 -42.75 14.81 20.59
CA SER A 226 -41.50 15.37 20.04
C SER A 226 -41.71 16.43 18.93
N LYS A 227 -40.94 17.53 19.01
CA LYS A 227 -40.86 18.62 18.00
C LYS A 227 -40.64 18.04 16.59
N TYR A 228 -39.61 17.23 16.43
CA TYR A 228 -39.32 16.46 15.21
C TYR A 228 -39.44 14.96 15.48
N LYS A 229 -39.94 14.20 14.50
CA LYS A 229 -40.07 12.74 14.50
C LYS A 229 -39.25 12.18 13.33
N LYS A 230 -38.24 11.37 13.65
CA LYS A 230 -37.29 10.78 12.70
C LYS A 230 -37.84 9.48 12.10
N GLN A 231 -37.67 9.25 10.80
CA GLN A 231 -38.11 8.02 10.13
C GLN A 231 -37.47 6.79 10.81
N LEU A 232 -38.22 5.69 10.85
CA LEU A 232 -37.80 4.50 11.57
C LEU A 232 -36.62 3.85 10.84
N THR A 233 -35.49 3.75 11.52
CA THR A 233 -34.32 2.97 11.07
C THR A 233 -34.35 1.55 11.64
N LYS A 234 -33.59 0.63 11.04
CA LYS A 234 -33.46 -0.75 11.56
C LYS A 234 -32.90 -0.77 12.99
N LYS A 235 -33.45 -1.67 13.81
CA LYS A 235 -33.01 -2.05 15.18
C LYS A 235 -33.46 -3.48 15.46
N GLU A 236 -32.99 -4.10 16.54
CA GLU A 236 -33.42 -5.45 16.97
C GLU A 236 -34.94 -5.64 17.02
N THR A 237 -35.69 -4.65 17.51
CA THR A 237 -37.16 -4.69 17.58
C THR A 237 -37.86 -4.41 16.23
N ARG A 238 -37.10 -4.08 15.18
CA ARG A 238 -37.59 -3.62 13.87
C ARG A 238 -36.71 -4.14 12.72
N GLN A 239 -36.34 -5.42 12.76
CA GLN A 239 -35.51 -6.09 11.74
C GLN A 239 -36.12 -6.10 10.32
N TYR A 240 -37.40 -5.74 10.18
CA TYR A 240 -38.10 -5.63 8.89
C TYR A 240 -37.79 -4.34 8.12
N ILE A 241 -37.08 -3.39 8.73
CA ILE A 241 -36.62 -2.15 8.10
C ILE A 241 -35.25 -2.41 7.46
N SER A 242 -35.01 -1.89 6.27
CA SER A 242 -33.72 -2.07 5.58
C SER A 242 -32.59 -1.28 6.27
N ASP A 243 -31.37 -1.83 6.22
CA ASP A 243 -30.14 -1.13 6.63
C ASP A 243 -29.88 0.13 5.78
N LEU A 244 -30.45 0.22 4.58
CA LEU A 244 -30.33 1.36 3.69
C LEU A 244 -31.09 2.61 4.19
N ILE A 245 -32.08 2.44 5.08
CA ILE A 245 -32.79 3.56 5.72
C ILE A 245 -32.03 3.97 6.97
N SER A 246 -31.15 4.95 6.81
CA SER A 246 -30.27 5.47 7.85
C SER A 246 -30.65 6.89 8.26
N ASN A 247 -30.39 7.29 9.50
CA ASN A 247 -30.55 8.68 9.95
C ASN A 247 -29.25 9.49 9.78
N GLU A 248 -28.43 9.08 8.83
CA GLU A 248 -27.04 9.49 8.64
C GLU A 248 -26.86 10.38 7.39
N HIS A 249 -27.95 10.86 6.78
CA HIS A 249 -27.91 11.74 5.62
C HIS A 249 -27.97 13.21 6.03
N PHE A 250 -27.24 14.08 5.32
CA PHE A 250 -27.41 15.52 5.44
C PHE A 250 -28.56 16.00 4.57
N TYR A 251 -29.35 16.95 5.07
CA TYR A 251 -30.33 17.65 4.25
C TYR A 251 -29.59 18.56 3.26
N GLY A 252 -30.16 18.79 2.07
CA GLY A 252 -29.58 19.70 1.08
C GLY A 252 -28.31 19.21 0.35
N ILE A 253 -27.87 17.96 0.54
CA ILE A 253 -26.62 17.41 -0.04
C ILE A 253 -26.54 17.51 -1.58
N ASP A 254 -27.67 17.50 -2.29
CA ASP A 254 -27.67 17.69 -3.75
C ASP A 254 -27.47 19.17 -4.17
N SER A 255 -27.71 20.15 -3.28
CA SER A 255 -27.56 21.58 -3.57
C SER A 255 -26.10 22.06 -3.70
N ILE A 256 -25.17 21.31 -3.13
CA ILE A 256 -23.73 21.60 -3.11
C ILE A 256 -22.96 20.97 -4.28
N ARG A 257 -23.62 20.18 -5.14
CA ARG A 257 -23.00 19.54 -6.31
C ARG A 257 -22.47 20.61 -7.27
N GLY A 258 -21.19 20.50 -7.65
CA GLY A 258 -20.54 21.46 -8.54
C GLY A 258 -20.38 22.87 -7.96
N LYS A 259 -20.36 23.01 -6.62
CA LYS A 259 -20.21 24.30 -5.93
C LYS A 259 -18.84 24.40 -5.26
N ASP A 260 -18.23 25.57 -5.41
CA ASP A 260 -16.93 25.90 -4.78
C ASP A 260 -17.03 26.18 -3.27
N TYR A 261 -18.23 26.26 -2.70
CA TYR A 261 -18.45 26.52 -1.28
C TYR A 261 -19.79 25.91 -0.82
N CYS A 262 -19.93 25.79 0.50
CA CYS A 262 -21.12 25.29 1.16
C CYS A 262 -21.42 26.11 2.42
N ILE A 263 -22.70 26.35 2.68
CA ILE A 263 -23.21 26.85 3.96
C ILE A 263 -23.64 25.67 4.83
N ILE A 264 -23.31 25.69 6.12
CA ILE A 264 -23.77 24.71 7.11
C ILE A 264 -24.66 25.43 8.11
N THR A 265 -25.87 24.92 8.31
CA THR A 265 -26.87 25.47 9.24
C THR A 265 -27.30 24.42 10.27
N GLU A 266 -27.71 24.88 11.46
CA GLU A 266 -28.17 23.99 12.53
C GLU A 266 -29.41 23.17 12.15
N GLY A 267 -30.41 23.81 11.54
CA GLY A 267 -31.71 23.21 11.25
C GLY A 267 -32.02 23.02 9.76
N VAL A 268 -32.86 22.01 9.50
CA VAL A 268 -33.41 21.72 8.15
C VAL A 268 -34.22 22.90 7.62
N THR A 269 -34.96 23.62 8.46
CA THR A 269 -35.71 24.82 8.06
C THR A 269 -34.80 25.94 7.57
N ASP A 270 -33.67 26.14 8.25
CA ASP A 270 -32.66 27.13 7.91
C ASP A 270 -31.96 26.76 6.59
N CYS A 271 -31.69 25.47 6.40
CA CYS A 271 -31.16 24.93 5.15
C CYS A 271 -32.14 25.10 3.99
N ILE A 272 -33.45 24.86 4.19
CA ILE A 272 -34.48 25.10 3.19
C ILE A 272 -34.53 26.58 2.80
N MET A 273 -34.54 27.49 3.77
CA MET A 273 -34.56 28.94 3.50
C MET A 273 -33.27 29.42 2.81
N THR A 274 -32.12 28.86 3.16
CA THR A 274 -30.83 29.12 2.50
C THR A 274 -30.85 28.63 1.05
N MET A 275 -31.39 27.43 0.78
CA MET A 275 -31.59 26.94 -0.57
C MET A 275 -32.71 27.68 -1.33
N GLN A 276 -33.57 28.44 -0.65
CA GLN A 276 -34.59 29.30 -1.27
C GLN A 276 -33.98 30.64 -1.72
N SER A 277 -32.98 31.19 -1.02
CA SER A 277 -32.23 32.36 -1.49
C SER A 277 -31.24 32.05 -2.62
N GLY A 278 -31.12 30.77 -3.00
CA GLY A 278 -30.29 30.27 -4.11
C GLY A 278 -28.91 29.76 -3.69
N GLU A 279 -28.65 29.70 -2.38
CA GLU A 279 -27.34 29.45 -1.82
C GLU A 279 -27.14 27.95 -1.47
N PRO A 280 -25.95 27.38 -1.71
CA PRO A 280 -25.69 25.95 -1.52
C PRO A 280 -25.52 25.61 -0.04
N CYS A 281 -26.33 24.69 0.48
CA CYS A 281 -26.46 24.49 1.92
C CYS A 281 -26.64 23.01 2.31
N ILE A 282 -26.05 22.62 3.45
CA ILE A 282 -26.37 21.37 4.13
C ILE A 282 -26.76 21.59 5.59
N SER A 283 -27.52 20.65 6.14
CA SER A 283 -27.86 20.62 7.57
C SER A 283 -27.94 19.18 8.13
N PRO A 284 -27.50 18.95 9.38
CA PRO A 284 -27.60 17.66 10.05
C PRO A 284 -29.04 17.27 10.43
N VAL A 285 -29.25 15.98 10.71
CA VAL A 285 -30.55 15.45 11.24
C VAL A 285 -30.76 15.82 12.73
N THR A 286 -29.82 16.53 13.35
CA THR A 286 -29.84 17.00 14.74
C THR A 286 -29.14 18.34 14.88
N VAL A 287 -29.61 19.17 15.81
CA VAL A 287 -29.05 20.48 16.23
C VAL A 287 -27.55 20.52 16.57
N ARG A 288 -26.88 19.37 16.62
CA ARG A 288 -25.42 19.27 16.69
C ARG A 288 -25.01 18.05 15.89
N PHE A 289 -23.94 18.17 15.11
CA PHE A 289 -23.31 17.03 14.46
C PHE A 289 -22.66 16.13 15.53
N LYS A 290 -22.82 14.81 15.40
CA LYS A 290 -21.98 13.84 16.12
C LYS A 290 -20.58 13.82 15.51
N LYS A 291 -19.56 13.40 16.26
CA LYS A 291 -18.17 13.33 15.77
C LYS A 291 -18.02 12.63 14.40
N ASN A 292 -18.68 11.47 14.23
CA ASN A 292 -18.69 10.72 12.97
C ASN A 292 -19.48 11.41 11.83
N GLU A 293 -20.44 12.27 12.16
CA GLU A 293 -21.13 13.11 11.19
C GLU A 293 -20.24 14.29 10.76
N ILE A 294 -19.46 14.90 11.66
CA ILE A 294 -18.52 15.98 11.28
C ILE A 294 -17.41 15.43 10.37
N GLU A 295 -16.89 14.23 10.64
CA GLU A 295 -15.93 13.56 9.75
C GLU A 295 -16.47 13.39 8.33
N ARG A 296 -17.74 12.99 8.20
CA ARG A 296 -18.41 12.83 6.89
C ARG A 296 -18.78 14.17 6.24
N ALA A 297 -19.09 15.20 7.01
CA ALA A 297 -19.25 16.55 6.51
C ALA A 297 -17.92 17.09 5.98
N ALA A 298 -16.81 16.85 6.68
CA ALA A 298 -15.45 17.22 6.24
C ALA A 298 -15.07 16.56 4.92
N THR A 299 -15.37 15.26 4.74
CA THR A 299 -15.17 14.56 3.46
C THR A 299 -16.05 15.15 2.33
N LEU A 300 -17.27 15.58 2.66
CA LEU A 300 -18.23 16.10 1.67
C LEU A 300 -17.88 17.51 1.17
N VAL A 301 -17.23 18.32 2.01
CA VAL A 301 -16.81 19.70 1.68
C VAL A 301 -15.32 19.82 1.37
N ASP A 302 -14.61 18.69 1.23
CA ASP A 302 -13.20 18.69 0.87
C ASP A 302 -12.97 19.30 -0.52
N GLY A 303 -11.85 20.00 -0.69
CA GLY A 303 -11.54 20.75 -1.91
C GLY A 303 -12.35 22.04 -2.15
N MET A 304 -13.40 22.34 -1.35
CA MET A 304 -14.14 23.61 -1.46
C MET A 304 -13.28 24.81 -1.06
N LYS A 305 -13.45 25.94 -1.75
CA LYS A 305 -12.72 27.20 -1.51
C LYS A 305 -13.01 27.78 -0.12
N HIS A 306 -14.21 27.58 0.41
CA HIS A 306 -14.56 27.89 1.81
C HIS A 306 -15.84 27.18 2.24
N VAL A 307 -15.98 27.00 3.55
CA VAL A 307 -17.22 26.52 4.19
C VAL A 307 -17.69 27.60 5.17
N ILE A 308 -18.97 27.93 5.13
CA ILE A 308 -19.56 29.00 5.92
C ILE A 308 -20.49 28.38 6.97
N ILE A 309 -20.18 28.59 8.24
CA ILE A 309 -21.07 28.22 9.35
C ILE A 309 -21.99 29.40 9.62
N CYS A 310 -23.30 29.15 9.57
CA CYS A 310 -24.32 30.16 9.87
C CYS A 310 -25.30 29.56 10.88
N ASN A 311 -25.13 29.94 12.15
CA ASN A 311 -25.87 29.41 13.28
C ASN A 311 -26.65 30.51 14.01
N ASP A 312 -27.61 30.08 14.83
CA ASP A 312 -28.44 30.94 15.66
C ASP A 312 -27.61 31.72 16.70
N ASN A 313 -28.07 32.93 17.06
CA ASN A 313 -27.41 33.79 18.05
C ASN A 313 -27.55 33.32 19.52
N ASP A 314 -28.00 32.10 19.80
CA ASP A 314 -28.12 31.58 21.18
C ASP A 314 -26.87 30.82 21.66
N ASP A 315 -26.77 30.56 22.97
CA ASP A 315 -25.57 29.94 23.56
C ASP A 315 -25.34 28.50 23.06
N ALA A 316 -26.42 27.73 22.90
CA ALA A 316 -26.33 26.32 22.48
C ALA A 316 -25.95 26.17 21.00
N GLY A 317 -26.49 27.04 20.14
CA GLY A 317 -26.16 27.13 18.72
C GLY A 317 -24.73 27.60 18.49
N ARG A 318 -24.22 28.54 19.30
CA ARG A 318 -22.82 29.00 19.26
C ARG A 318 -21.81 27.94 19.65
N ASP A 319 -22.09 27.14 20.69
CA ASP A 319 -21.22 26.01 21.07
C ASP A 319 -21.14 24.96 19.93
N GLY A 320 -22.30 24.56 19.39
CA GLY A 320 -22.38 23.59 18.28
C GLY A 320 -21.76 24.10 16.97
N ALA A 321 -21.89 25.40 16.68
CA ALA A 321 -21.20 26.07 15.57
C ALA A 321 -19.69 25.92 15.72
N THR A 322 -19.19 26.24 16.91
CA THR A 322 -17.76 26.30 17.21
C THR A 322 -17.13 24.91 17.10
N ASP A 323 -17.75 23.86 17.64
CA ASP A 323 -17.23 22.48 17.48
C ASP A 323 -17.08 22.08 16.00
N THR A 324 -18.10 22.38 15.19
CA THR A 324 -18.15 22.02 13.78
C THR A 324 -17.11 22.81 12.99
N ALA A 325 -17.03 24.12 13.25
CA ALA A 325 -16.05 25.02 12.66
C ALA A 325 -14.62 24.61 13.02
N ASP A 326 -14.38 24.24 14.27
CA ASP A 326 -13.07 23.85 14.79
C ASP A 326 -12.58 22.55 14.17
N PHE A 327 -13.45 21.56 14.05
CA PHE A 327 -13.10 20.29 13.42
C PHE A 327 -12.72 20.48 11.94
N LEU A 328 -13.54 21.22 11.18
CA LEU A 328 -13.30 21.51 9.76
C LEU A 328 -12.01 22.32 9.57
N TYR A 329 -11.81 23.37 10.37
CA TYR A 329 -10.60 24.19 10.34
C TYR A 329 -9.33 23.39 10.68
N ASN A 330 -9.39 22.52 11.69
CA ASN A 330 -8.27 21.64 12.06
C ASN A 330 -7.98 20.57 11.00
N LYS A 331 -8.94 20.25 10.12
CA LYS A 331 -8.74 19.41 8.93
C LYS A 331 -8.19 20.17 7.71
N GLY A 332 -7.97 21.48 7.82
CA GLY A 332 -7.44 22.33 6.74
C GLY A 332 -8.51 23.00 5.87
N THR A 333 -9.80 22.83 6.18
CA THR A 333 -10.88 23.53 5.48
C THR A 333 -10.85 25.03 5.80
N ASN A 334 -11.06 25.87 4.78
CA ASN A 334 -11.17 27.32 4.95
C ASN A 334 -12.54 27.71 5.54
N VAL A 335 -12.65 27.70 6.87
CA VAL A 335 -13.92 27.97 7.56
C VAL A 335 -14.15 29.47 7.81
N ARG A 336 -15.38 29.91 7.51
CA ARG A 336 -15.91 31.24 7.78
C ARG A 336 -17.14 31.15 8.68
N ILE A 337 -17.42 32.21 9.43
CA ILE A 337 -18.62 32.36 10.26
C ILE A 337 -19.44 33.55 9.74
N ILE A 338 -20.76 33.37 9.71
CA ILE A 338 -21.74 34.46 9.70
C ILE A 338 -22.25 34.65 11.12
N GLU A 339 -22.15 35.89 11.61
CA GLU A 339 -22.88 36.37 12.79
C GLU A 339 -24.15 37.05 12.26
N LEU A 340 -25.34 36.61 12.68
CA LEU A 340 -26.59 37.25 12.27
C LEU A 340 -26.72 38.61 12.97
N PRO A 341 -27.07 39.70 12.26
CA PRO A 341 -27.20 41.01 12.88
C PRO A 341 -28.37 41.03 13.87
N ASP A 342 -28.18 41.67 15.02
CA ASP A 342 -29.26 41.90 15.98
C ASP A 342 -30.35 42.78 15.36
N ILE A 343 -31.62 42.39 15.58
CA ILE A 343 -32.81 43.13 15.16
C ILE A 343 -33.55 43.58 16.43
N ASP A 344 -33.83 44.88 16.52
CA ASP A 344 -34.48 45.49 17.67
C ASP A 344 -35.78 44.76 18.08
N ASN A 345 -35.89 44.42 19.37
CA ASN A 345 -37.04 43.77 20.02
C ASN A 345 -37.28 42.29 19.65
N VAL A 346 -36.23 41.50 19.36
CA VAL A 346 -36.36 40.06 19.09
C VAL A 346 -35.35 39.27 19.93
N ASP A 347 -35.84 38.52 20.93
CA ASP A 347 -35.00 37.80 21.91
C ASP A 347 -34.13 36.68 21.30
N LYS A 348 -34.52 36.11 20.15
CA LYS A 348 -33.72 35.16 19.37
C LYS A 348 -34.07 35.27 17.89
N ILE A 349 -33.04 35.35 17.05
CA ILE A 349 -33.14 35.29 15.59
C ILE A 349 -32.47 33.97 15.16
N ASP A 350 -33.24 33.13 14.47
CA ASP A 350 -32.70 32.00 13.69
C ASP A 350 -32.55 32.43 12.21
N LEU A 351 -31.78 31.67 11.44
CA LEU A 351 -31.50 32.03 10.05
C LEU A 351 -32.77 32.02 9.19
N ALA A 352 -33.72 31.11 9.45
CA ALA A 352 -35.01 31.11 8.78
C ALA A 352 -35.80 32.41 9.00
N GLU A 353 -35.88 32.93 10.24
CA GLU A 353 -36.58 34.19 10.53
C GLU A 353 -35.82 35.42 10.00
N TYR A 354 -34.48 35.38 9.91
CA TYR A 354 -33.70 36.40 9.19
C TYR A 354 -34.05 36.42 7.69
N LEU A 355 -33.98 35.26 7.01
CA LEU A 355 -34.29 35.10 5.57
C LEU A 355 -35.77 35.32 5.21
N LYS A 356 -36.66 35.38 6.20
CA LYS A 356 -38.07 35.75 6.04
C LYS A 356 -38.29 37.27 6.00
N ARG A 357 -37.35 38.05 6.54
CA ARG A 357 -37.43 39.52 6.69
C ARG A 357 -36.48 40.27 5.76
N HIS A 358 -35.41 39.61 5.34
CA HIS A 358 -34.38 40.15 4.46
C HIS A 358 -34.39 39.45 3.10
N ASP A 359 -33.95 40.14 2.05
CA ASP A 359 -33.89 39.59 0.70
C ASP A 359 -32.61 38.77 0.43
N ALA A 360 -32.57 38.10 -0.73
CA ALA A 360 -31.46 37.25 -1.12
C ALA A 360 -30.15 38.02 -1.38
N ASP A 361 -30.20 39.31 -1.70
CA ASP A 361 -29.02 40.13 -1.97
C ASP A 361 -28.44 40.75 -0.69
N GLU A 362 -29.29 41.03 0.31
CA GLU A 362 -28.87 41.25 1.70
C GLU A 362 -28.13 40.03 2.25
N PHE A 363 -28.68 38.83 2.08
CA PHE A 363 -28.02 37.60 2.54
C PHE A 363 -26.73 37.28 1.79
N LYS A 364 -26.65 37.49 0.47
CA LYS A 364 -25.38 37.41 -0.28
C LYS A 364 -24.35 38.42 0.20
N THR A 365 -24.80 39.62 0.61
CA THR A 365 -23.92 40.62 1.22
C THR A 365 -23.38 40.13 2.56
N LEU A 366 -24.20 39.45 3.38
CA LEU A 366 -23.78 38.81 4.62
C LEU A 366 -22.80 37.65 4.38
N ILE A 367 -23.05 36.79 3.40
CA ILE A 367 -22.14 35.73 2.93
C ILE A 367 -20.78 36.31 2.52
N LYS A 368 -20.78 37.36 1.69
CA LYS A 368 -19.56 38.03 1.22
C LYS A 368 -18.76 38.66 2.38
N ASN A 369 -19.48 39.16 3.39
CA ASN A 369 -18.90 39.79 4.58
C ASN A 369 -18.61 38.81 5.73
N SER A 370 -18.92 37.50 5.57
CA SER A 370 -18.61 36.46 6.54
C SER A 370 -17.14 36.52 6.97
N LYS A 371 -16.85 36.37 8.26
CA LYS A 371 -15.49 36.48 8.79
C LYS A 371 -14.79 35.12 8.74
N PRO A 372 -13.48 35.03 8.43
CA PRO A 372 -12.73 33.79 8.65
C PRO A 372 -12.77 33.42 10.14
N LEU A 373 -13.03 32.14 10.47
CA LEU A 373 -13.16 31.64 11.85
C LEU A 373 -12.06 32.16 12.78
N ILE A 374 -10.80 32.09 12.31
CA ILE A 374 -9.63 32.45 13.11
C ILE A 374 -9.50 33.97 13.33
N VAL A 375 -10.10 34.81 12.48
CA VAL A 375 -10.19 36.26 12.71
C VAL A 375 -11.21 36.54 13.82
N THR A 376 -12.41 35.95 13.76
CA THR A 376 -13.43 36.10 14.82
C THR A 376 -12.90 35.67 16.18
N ARG A 377 -12.15 34.56 16.26
CA ARG A 377 -11.49 34.16 17.51
C ARG A 377 -10.48 35.18 18.03
N LEU A 378 -9.70 35.78 17.13
CA LEU A 378 -8.72 36.80 17.51
C LEU A 378 -9.44 38.02 18.07
N GLU A 379 -10.48 38.50 17.39
CA GLU A 379 -11.34 39.60 17.85
C GLU A 379 -11.92 39.35 19.26
N ASN A 380 -12.29 38.10 19.56
CA ASN A 380 -12.81 37.66 20.86
C ASN A 380 -11.73 37.31 21.90
N THR A 381 -10.45 37.60 21.64
CA THR A 381 -9.35 37.37 22.59
C THR A 381 -9.05 38.65 23.37
N ASP A 382 -9.06 38.57 24.70
CA ASP A 382 -8.79 39.69 25.61
C ASP A 382 -7.43 40.36 25.35
N VAL A 383 -7.40 41.69 25.44
CA VAL A 383 -6.22 42.53 25.18
C VAL A 383 -5.96 43.46 26.37
N SER A 384 -4.79 43.34 27.00
CA SER A 384 -4.28 44.32 27.96
C SER A 384 -3.90 45.62 27.26
N ASN A 385 -4.06 46.74 27.97
CA ASN A 385 -3.64 48.06 27.48
C ASN A 385 -2.12 48.17 27.29
N GLU A 386 -1.32 47.35 27.98
CA GLU A 386 0.14 47.31 27.85
C GLU A 386 0.55 46.22 26.86
N PRO A 387 1.16 46.55 25.70
CA PRO A 387 1.45 45.57 24.65
C PRO A 387 2.38 44.43 25.07
N LEU A 388 3.23 44.60 26.08
CA LEU A 388 4.12 43.53 26.55
C LEU A 388 3.37 42.42 27.30
N ASP A 389 2.28 42.76 28.00
CA ASP A 389 1.46 41.79 28.75
C ASP A 389 0.64 40.88 27.81
N ASN A 390 0.46 41.30 26.56
CA ASN A 390 -0.25 40.53 25.53
C ASN A 390 0.60 39.44 24.88
N ILE A 391 1.92 39.43 25.09
CA ILE A 391 2.82 38.45 24.45
C ILE A 391 2.43 37.00 24.80
N PRO A 392 2.20 36.60 26.06
CA PRO A 392 1.80 35.23 26.40
C PRO A 392 0.48 34.81 25.73
N VAL A 393 -0.51 35.73 25.67
CA VAL A 393 -1.83 35.49 25.06
C VAL A 393 -1.70 35.29 23.55
N ALA A 394 -0.93 36.13 22.87
CA ALA A 394 -0.66 35.98 21.45
C ALA A 394 0.13 34.70 21.13
N THR A 395 1.13 34.36 21.95
CA THR A 395 1.91 33.12 21.82
C THR A 395 1.02 31.89 22.00
N GLU A 396 0.11 31.89 22.98
CA GLU A 396 -0.86 30.80 23.14
C GLU A 396 -1.79 30.69 21.92
N PHE A 397 -2.33 31.82 21.43
CA PHE A 397 -3.19 31.85 20.25
C PHE A 397 -2.49 31.27 19.01
N ILE A 398 -1.22 31.64 18.78
CA ILE A 398 -0.40 31.10 17.67
C ILE A 398 -0.18 29.59 17.82
N LYS A 399 0.09 29.08 19.02
CA LYS A 399 0.40 27.66 19.26
C LYS A 399 -0.83 26.76 19.27
N ASN A 400 -1.98 27.26 19.75
CA ASN A 400 -3.18 26.46 20.01
C ASN A 400 -4.31 26.70 18.99
N ARG A 401 -4.51 27.93 18.50
CA ARG A 401 -5.67 28.30 17.66
C ARG A 401 -5.36 28.41 16.16
N LEU A 402 -4.13 28.74 15.78
CA LEU A 402 -3.70 28.87 14.37
C LEU A 402 -3.30 27.54 13.68
N ASN A 403 -3.70 26.39 14.25
CA ASN A 403 -3.33 25.07 13.74
C ASN A 403 -4.02 24.73 12.39
N GLY A 404 -3.60 23.61 11.76
CA GLY A 404 -4.10 23.19 10.44
C GLY A 404 -3.57 23.97 9.22
N ASN A 405 -3.11 25.21 9.39
CA ASN A 405 -2.66 26.07 8.30
C ASN A 405 -1.13 26.09 8.09
N GLY A 406 -0.70 26.28 6.84
CA GLY A 406 0.70 26.32 6.42
C GLY A 406 1.48 27.53 6.96
N THR A 407 2.81 27.40 7.05
CA THR A 407 3.72 28.41 7.64
C THR A 407 3.63 29.79 6.97
N SER A 408 3.37 29.83 5.65
CA SER A 408 3.15 31.09 4.91
C SER A 408 1.91 31.83 5.41
N TYR A 409 0.76 31.15 5.45
CA TYR A 409 -0.50 31.70 5.99
C TYR A 409 -0.33 32.18 7.44
N LYS A 410 0.28 31.37 8.30
CA LYS A 410 0.53 31.74 9.70
C LYS A 410 1.39 33.00 9.82
N THR A 411 2.46 33.11 9.02
CA THR A 411 3.33 34.29 9.01
C THR A 411 2.55 35.54 8.59
N ALA A 412 1.82 35.47 7.46
CA ALA A 412 0.98 36.57 6.99
C ALA A 412 -0.13 36.94 7.98
N PHE A 413 -0.71 35.97 8.70
CA PHE A 413 -1.71 36.23 9.72
C PHE A 413 -1.12 36.95 10.94
N ILE A 414 0.08 36.55 11.39
CA ILE A 414 0.77 37.20 12.49
C ILE A 414 1.07 38.68 12.14
N GLU A 415 1.58 38.93 10.92
CA GLU A 415 1.96 40.27 10.45
C GLU A 415 0.76 41.21 10.26
N ASN A 416 -0.36 40.70 9.73
CA ASN A 416 -1.52 41.54 9.35
C ASN A 416 -2.60 41.64 10.45
N HIS A 417 -2.84 40.56 11.21
CA HIS A 417 -3.92 40.50 12.19
C HIS A 417 -3.42 40.62 13.64
N ILE A 418 -2.53 39.72 14.08
CA ILE A 418 -2.04 39.69 15.48
C ILE A 418 -1.29 40.98 15.83
N LYS A 419 -0.47 41.50 14.91
CA LYS A 419 0.19 42.80 15.06
C LYS A 419 -0.79 43.95 15.37
N LYS A 420 -1.92 43.98 14.65
CA LYS A 420 -2.92 45.03 14.77
C LYS A 420 -3.75 44.86 16.05
N HIS A 421 -4.16 43.62 16.37
CA HIS A 421 -5.02 43.31 17.51
C HIS A 421 -4.34 43.62 18.86
N PHE A 422 -3.09 43.17 19.03
CA PHE A 422 -2.35 43.35 20.29
C PHE A 422 -1.41 44.57 20.31
N GLY A 423 -1.40 45.39 19.24
CA GLY A 423 -0.59 46.61 19.17
C GLY A 423 0.93 46.40 19.09
N PHE A 424 1.39 45.24 18.62
CA PHE A 424 2.81 44.88 18.65
C PHE A 424 3.70 45.68 17.68
N SER A 425 4.92 45.98 18.13
CA SER A 425 5.97 46.52 17.26
C SER A 425 6.44 45.47 16.23
N SER A 426 7.00 45.92 15.10
CA SER A 426 7.59 45.01 14.10
C SER A 426 8.67 44.10 14.68
N LYS A 427 9.39 44.53 15.74
CA LYS A 427 10.41 43.71 16.42
C LYS A 427 9.79 42.50 17.13
N ILE A 428 8.75 42.72 17.93
CA ILE A 428 8.01 41.65 18.64
C ILE A 428 7.40 40.68 17.63
N ILE A 429 6.89 41.17 16.50
CA ILE A 429 6.38 40.33 15.42
C ILE A 429 7.47 39.45 14.80
N THR A 430 8.67 39.98 14.54
CA THR A 430 9.81 39.17 14.08
C THR A 430 10.20 38.10 15.10
N GLU A 431 10.18 38.43 16.39
CA GLU A 431 10.46 37.48 17.48
C GLU A 431 9.39 36.37 17.55
N LEU A 432 8.09 36.69 17.51
CA LEU A 432 6.99 35.72 17.48
C LEU A 432 7.02 34.82 16.23
N ILE A 433 7.34 35.36 15.05
CA ILE A 433 7.50 34.57 13.82
C ILE A 433 8.72 33.65 13.92
N SER A 434 9.81 34.13 14.53
CA SER A 434 11.01 33.32 14.77
C SER A 434 10.74 32.19 15.77
N GLU A 435 10.04 32.47 16.87
CA GLU A 435 9.63 31.46 17.85
C GLU A 435 8.68 30.44 17.21
N MET A 436 7.65 30.88 16.48
CA MET A 436 6.75 30.00 15.75
C MET A 436 7.51 29.10 14.75
N LYS A 437 8.50 29.64 14.01
CA LYS A 437 9.31 28.86 13.07
C LYS A 437 10.28 27.92 13.80
N ALA A 438 10.79 28.29 14.97
CA ALA A 438 11.60 27.43 15.82
C ALA A 438 10.76 26.28 16.41
N ASP A 439 9.60 26.58 16.99
CA ASP A 439 8.62 25.60 17.47
C ASP A 439 8.11 24.70 16.34
N ALA A 440 7.85 25.23 15.15
CA ALA A 440 7.45 24.43 13.99
C ALA A 440 8.61 23.56 13.46
N LYS A 441 9.86 24.00 13.61
CA LYS A 441 11.05 23.20 13.29
C LYS A 441 11.29 22.13 14.35
N GLU A 442 11.15 22.44 15.64
CA GLU A 442 11.27 21.48 16.73
C GLU A 442 10.11 20.48 16.72
N LYS A 443 8.88 20.92 16.41
CA LYS A 443 7.74 20.04 16.14
C LYS A 443 7.93 19.24 14.87
N ALA A 444 8.41 19.78 13.75
CA ALA A 444 8.70 18.97 12.56
C ALA A 444 9.86 17.98 12.79
N ILE A 445 10.78 18.27 13.70
CA ILE A 445 11.82 17.34 14.15
C ILE A 445 11.20 16.28 15.08
N LYS A 446 10.42 16.67 16.10
CA LYS A 446 9.71 15.75 17.01
C LYS A 446 8.69 14.90 16.28
N GLU A 447 7.94 15.44 15.33
CA GLU A 447 7.05 14.71 14.42
C GLU A 447 7.87 13.84 13.48
N LYS A 448 9.06 14.22 12.98
CA LYS A 448 9.96 13.26 12.31
C LYS A 448 10.50 12.14 13.23
N TYR A 449 10.45 12.31 14.56
CA TYR A 449 10.76 11.28 15.55
C TYR A 449 9.52 10.49 16.02
N ASP A 450 8.34 11.11 16.08
CA ASP A 450 7.05 10.52 16.50
C ASP A 450 6.33 9.86 15.31
N ILE A 451 6.56 10.28 14.06
CA ILE A 451 6.10 9.60 12.83
C ILE A 451 6.94 8.32 12.60
N LYS A 452 8.12 8.20 13.25
CA LYS A 452 8.79 6.89 13.40
C LYS A 452 8.09 5.97 14.40
N GLU A 453 7.16 6.48 15.22
CA GLU A 453 6.30 5.69 16.13
C GLU A 453 4.81 5.70 15.73
N LYS A 454 4.38 6.54 14.78
CA LYS A 454 2.98 6.69 14.33
C LYS A 454 2.87 6.68 12.82
N GLN A 455 2.88 5.46 12.27
CA GLN A 455 2.14 5.15 11.05
C GLN A 455 0.63 5.15 11.34
N PRO A 456 -0.27 5.03 10.33
CA PRO A 456 -1.70 4.98 10.58
C PRO A 456 -2.08 3.83 11.53
N ASP A 457 -3.23 3.96 12.18
CA ASP A 457 -3.88 2.90 12.95
C ASP A 457 -4.45 1.83 11.98
N GLU A 458 -3.56 1.19 11.20
CA GLU A 458 -3.72 -0.23 10.94
C GLU A 458 -3.79 -0.87 12.32
N GLN A 459 -4.82 -1.70 12.57
CA GLN A 459 -4.83 -2.52 13.76
C GLN A 459 -3.54 -3.34 13.75
N GLU A 460 -2.57 -2.99 14.59
CA GLU A 460 -1.32 -3.75 14.71
C GLU A 460 -1.70 -5.18 15.04
N ARG A 461 -1.61 -6.02 14.00
CA ARG A 461 -2.03 -7.40 14.05
C ARG A 461 -0.95 -8.10 14.86
N GLU A 462 -1.15 -8.19 16.18
CA GLU A 462 -0.19 -8.76 17.13
C GLU A 462 0.44 -10.01 16.53
N ILE A 463 1.70 -9.88 16.09
CA ILE A 463 2.41 -10.96 15.40
C ILE A 463 2.68 -12.02 16.47
N PRO A 464 2.17 -13.25 16.35
CA PRO A 464 2.38 -14.29 17.35
C PRO A 464 3.88 -14.50 17.63
N ASP A 465 4.23 -14.64 18.92
CA ASP A 465 5.62 -14.83 19.35
C ASP A 465 6.31 -16.01 18.63
N ASP A 466 5.56 -17.07 18.29
CA ASP A 466 6.10 -18.23 17.56
C ASP A 466 6.56 -17.91 16.13
N ILE A 467 5.98 -16.88 15.48
CA ILE A 467 6.43 -16.35 14.19
C ILE A 467 7.69 -15.50 14.38
N ILE A 468 7.71 -14.64 15.39
CA ILE A 468 8.87 -13.78 15.71
C ILE A 468 10.10 -14.64 16.04
N ASP A 469 9.93 -15.68 16.86
CA ASP A 469 11.02 -16.56 17.25
C ASP A 469 11.46 -17.50 16.12
N ALA A 470 10.54 -17.94 15.26
CA ALA A 470 10.90 -18.66 14.04
C ALA A 470 11.73 -17.78 13.08
N ALA A 471 11.33 -16.52 12.88
CA ALA A 471 12.08 -15.54 12.10
C ALA A 471 13.47 -15.29 12.71
N ARG A 472 13.55 -14.98 14.00
CA ARG A 472 14.83 -14.82 14.73
C ARG A 472 15.74 -16.04 14.58
N LYS A 473 15.21 -17.26 14.74
CA LYS A 473 15.99 -18.49 14.57
C LYS A 473 16.61 -18.59 13.18
N ILE A 474 15.87 -18.23 12.14
CA ILE A 474 16.36 -18.22 10.74
C ILE A 474 17.40 -17.11 10.54
N ILE A 475 17.14 -15.90 11.04
CA ILE A 475 18.06 -14.76 10.97
C ILE A 475 19.41 -15.07 11.64
N TYR A 476 19.39 -15.67 12.83
CA TYR A 476 20.60 -15.93 13.61
C TYR A 476 21.31 -17.25 13.23
N THR A 477 20.58 -18.31 12.86
CA THR A 477 21.16 -19.68 12.72
C THR A 477 20.74 -20.45 11.45
N GLY A 478 19.81 -19.91 10.65
CA GLY A 478 19.36 -20.50 9.40
C GLY A 478 19.93 -19.77 8.18
N ASP A 479 19.22 -19.84 7.05
CA ASP A 479 19.52 -19.01 5.87
C ASP A 479 18.31 -18.13 5.53
N PRO A 480 18.37 -16.81 5.82
CA PRO A 480 17.32 -15.85 5.47
C PRO A 480 17.04 -15.77 3.98
N VAL A 481 18.10 -15.83 3.16
CA VAL A 481 17.99 -15.75 1.70
C VAL A 481 17.21 -16.97 1.20
N LYS A 482 17.65 -18.16 1.58
CA LYS A 482 16.97 -19.40 1.21
C LYS A 482 15.52 -19.43 1.70
N LYS A 483 15.24 -18.96 2.93
CA LYS A 483 13.86 -18.93 3.46
C LYS A 483 12.92 -18.09 2.59
N ILE A 484 13.35 -16.88 2.21
CA ILE A 484 12.53 -15.97 1.40
C ILE A 484 12.35 -16.56 -0.01
N ILE A 485 13.40 -17.09 -0.63
CA ILE A 485 13.34 -17.72 -1.95
C ILE A 485 12.48 -19.00 -1.95
N ASP A 486 12.61 -19.89 -0.96
CA ASP A 486 11.74 -21.07 -0.80
C ASP A 486 10.25 -20.67 -0.67
N THR A 487 9.98 -19.59 0.07
CA THR A 487 8.60 -19.12 0.31
C THR A 487 8.04 -18.42 -0.93
N HIS A 488 8.87 -17.71 -1.69
CA HIS A 488 8.52 -17.17 -3.02
C HIS A 488 8.21 -18.31 -4.01
N ALA A 489 9.06 -19.34 -4.06
CA ALA A 489 8.92 -20.51 -4.92
C ALA A 489 7.64 -21.33 -4.64
N ALA A 490 7.14 -21.30 -3.39
CA ALA A 490 5.85 -21.88 -3.02
C ALA A 490 4.63 -21.10 -3.54
N ILE A 491 4.81 -19.83 -3.94
CA ILE A 491 3.76 -18.95 -4.48
C ILE A 491 3.85 -18.88 -6.01
N HIS A 492 5.08 -18.75 -6.54
CA HIS A 492 5.42 -18.60 -7.95
C HIS A 492 6.44 -19.70 -8.35
N VAL A 493 6.14 -20.48 -9.40
CA VAL A 493 7.02 -21.57 -9.84
C VAL A 493 8.01 -21.08 -10.88
N GLY A 494 9.30 -21.38 -10.70
CA GLY A 494 10.38 -21.00 -11.61
C GLY A 494 10.99 -19.64 -11.27
N ASP A 495 11.73 -19.07 -12.22
CA ASP A 495 12.30 -17.71 -12.19
C ASP A 495 13.13 -17.35 -10.93
N GLU A 496 13.80 -18.33 -10.30
CA GLU A 496 14.66 -18.10 -9.13
C GLU A 496 15.71 -16.98 -9.35
N PRO A 497 16.39 -16.84 -10.50
CA PRO A 497 17.33 -15.74 -10.73
C PRO A 497 16.66 -14.35 -10.65
N LEU A 498 15.40 -14.23 -11.10
CA LEU A 498 14.63 -13.00 -10.96
C LEU A 498 14.20 -12.82 -9.50
N ALA A 499 13.73 -13.87 -8.81
CA ALA A 499 13.40 -13.79 -7.38
C ALA A 499 14.59 -13.35 -6.52
N ARG A 500 15.80 -13.87 -6.78
CA ARG A 500 17.04 -13.43 -6.13
C ARG A 500 17.39 -11.98 -6.48
N ALA A 501 17.18 -11.54 -7.73
CA ALA A 501 17.39 -10.14 -8.10
C ALA A 501 16.42 -9.18 -7.40
N LEU A 502 15.14 -9.53 -7.30
CA LEU A 502 14.15 -8.80 -6.52
C LEU A 502 14.63 -8.68 -5.05
N LEU A 503 15.00 -9.80 -4.41
CA LEU A 503 15.47 -9.83 -3.02
C LEU A 503 16.76 -9.02 -2.78
N VAL A 504 17.75 -9.12 -3.67
CA VAL A 504 18.98 -8.30 -3.62
C VAL A 504 18.66 -6.80 -3.69
N SER A 505 17.68 -6.42 -4.52
CA SER A 505 17.22 -5.02 -4.60
C SER A 505 16.47 -4.52 -3.36
N ILE A 506 16.02 -5.44 -2.48
CA ILE A 506 15.46 -5.10 -1.15
C ILE A 506 16.62 -4.91 -0.16
N GLY A 507 17.58 -5.83 -0.15
CA GLY A 507 18.73 -5.79 0.75
C GLY A 507 19.59 -4.55 0.56
N ILE A 508 19.85 -4.14 -0.69
CA ILE A 508 20.70 -2.98 -0.98
C ILE A 508 20.18 -1.65 -0.39
N GLN A 509 18.88 -1.56 -0.09
CA GLN A 509 18.25 -0.41 0.54
C GLN A 509 18.69 -0.20 2.01
N SER A 510 19.40 -1.17 2.59
CA SER A 510 20.01 -1.13 3.93
C SER A 510 21.53 -0.88 3.89
N VAL A 511 22.13 -0.62 2.72
CA VAL A 511 23.57 -0.43 2.54
C VAL A 511 23.91 1.04 2.28
N LEU A 512 24.74 1.64 3.13
CA LEU A 512 25.13 3.06 3.06
C LEU A 512 26.14 3.36 1.94
N ASN A 513 27.04 2.41 1.65
CA ASN A 513 28.09 2.55 0.63
C ASN A 513 27.71 1.87 -0.70
N SER A 514 26.47 2.08 -1.13
CA SER A 514 25.93 1.61 -2.42
C SER A 514 25.30 2.75 -3.21
N ASP A 515 25.44 2.69 -4.54
CA ASP A 515 24.82 3.61 -5.51
C ASP A 515 23.40 3.15 -5.92
N GLY A 516 22.95 1.99 -5.43
CA GLY A 516 21.63 1.42 -5.71
C GLY A 516 21.54 0.64 -7.04
N ILE A 517 20.87 -0.51 -6.99
CA ILE A 517 20.66 -1.40 -8.14
C ILE A 517 19.20 -1.87 -8.22
N HIS A 518 18.61 -1.81 -9.41
CA HIS A 518 17.19 -2.13 -9.63
C HIS A 518 17.01 -3.44 -10.41
N PRO A 519 15.97 -4.24 -10.14
CA PRO A 519 15.71 -5.45 -10.91
C PRO A 519 15.20 -5.08 -12.32
N LYS A 520 15.75 -5.75 -13.33
CA LYS A 520 15.20 -5.73 -14.70
C LYS A 520 14.09 -6.77 -14.80
N VAL A 521 12.90 -6.37 -15.24
CA VAL A 521 11.75 -7.29 -15.38
C VAL A 521 11.12 -7.18 -16.77
N SER A 522 11.64 -7.97 -17.71
CA SER A 522 11.29 -7.98 -19.14
C SER A 522 10.98 -9.41 -19.63
N GLY A 523 10.21 -9.55 -20.72
CA GLY A 523 9.83 -10.83 -21.33
C GLY A 523 8.42 -10.77 -21.96
N ASP A 524 7.96 -11.86 -22.57
CA ASP A 524 6.68 -11.92 -23.28
C ASP A 524 5.45 -11.77 -22.35
N SER A 525 4.33 -11.34 -22.93
CA SER A 525 3.06 -11.21 -22.20
C SER A 525 2.52 -12.58 -21.76
N GLY A 526 1.90 -12.65 -20.58
CA GLY A 526 1.38 -13.89 -20.01
C GLY A 526 2.41 -14.83 -19.37
N LYS A 527 3.73 -14.62 -19.56
CA LYS A 527 4.78 -15.53 -19.08
C LYS A 527 5.10 -15.50 -17.58
N GLY A 528 4.51 -14.58 -16.82
CA GLY A 528 4.54 -14.63 -15.33
C GLY A 528 5.26 -13.48 -14.62
N LYS A 529 5.81 -12.48 -15.33
CA LYS A 529 6.52 -11.29 -14.79
C LYS A 529 5.82 -10.68 -13.58
N THR A 530 4.61 -10.21 -13.84
CA THR A 530 3.65 -9.68 -12.88
C THR A 530 3.44 -10.57 -11.67
N HIS A 531 3.35 -11.90 -11.86
CA HIS A 531 3.14 -12.86 -10.79
C HIS A 531 4.41 -13.07 -9.95
N CYS A 532 5.60 -13.06 -10.56
CA CYS A 532 6.89 -13.15 -9.84
C CYS A 532 7.09 -11.94 -8.92
N CYS A 533 6.86 -10.72 -9.43
CA CYS A 533 6.94 -9.50 -8.63
C CYS A 533 5.85 -9.46 -7.54
N LYS A 534 4.59 -9.77 -7.86
CA LYS A 534 3.50 -9.81 -6.86
C LYS A 534 3.75 -10.87 -5.77
N ALA A 535 4.33 -12.01 -6.11
CA ALA A 535 4.73 -13.03 -5.15
C ALA A 535 5.84 -12.53 -4.20
N MET A 536 6.83 -11.78 -4.68
CA MET A 536 7.86 -11.22 -3.80
C MET A 536 7.33 -10.04 -2.99
N MET A 537 6.54 -9.14 -3.58
CA MET A 537 5.85 -8.06 -2.86
C MET A 537 5.03 -8.60 -1.69
N HIS A 538 4.41 -9.78 -1.82
CA HIS A 538 3.64 -10.42 -0.75
C HIS A 538 4.46 -10.65 0.54
N LEU A 539 5.76 -10.97 0.39
CA LEU A 539 6.68 -11.31 1.48
C LEU A 539 7.27 -10.08 2.20
N ILE A 540 7.15 -8.89 1.62
CA ILE A 540 7.61 -7.63 2.23
C ILE A 540 6.60 -7.20 3.32
N PRO A 541 6.99 -6.45 4.38
CA PRO A 541 6.04 -5.73 5.24
C PRO A 541 5.29 -4.62 4.48
N GLU A 542 4.00 -4.39 4.75
CA GLU A 542 3.18 -3.39 4.04
C GLU A 542 3.80 -1.99 4.04
N LYS A 543 4.38 -1.56 5.16
CA LYS A 543 5.08 -0.27 5.30
C LYS A 543 6.25 -0.02 4.34
N TYR A 544 6.69 -1.02 3.57
CA TYR A 544 7.72 -0.88 2.53
C TYR A 544 7.19 -1.16 1.11
N LYS A 545 5.89 -1.38 0.91
CA LYS A 545 5.28 -1.72 -0.39
C LYS A 545 4.52 -0.56 -1.00
N PHE A 546 4.85 -0.21 -2.25
CA PHE A 546 4.10 0.76 -3.05
C PHE A 546 3.74 0.13 -4.39
N ASN A 547 2.55 -0.46 -4.46
CA ASN A 547 1.97 -1.05 -5.68
C ASN A 547 1.02 -0.04 -6.31
N THR A 548 1.41 0.54 -7.45
CA THR A 548 0.66 1.64 -8.08
C THR A 548 0.91 1.69 -9.59
N THR A 549 0.00 2.30 -10.34
CA THR A 549 0.23 2.65 -11.75
C THR A 549 0.87 4.03 -11.81
N LEU A 550 2.14 4.09 -12.22
CA LEU A 550 2.88 5.35 -12.29
C LEU A 550 2.62 6.10 -13.60
N SER A 551 2.07 7.31 -13.52
CA SER A 551 2.29 8.31 -14.57
C SER A 551 3.57 9.10 -14.29
N ASP A 552 4.21 9.63 -15.35
CA ASP A 552 5.54 10.25 -15.35
C ASP A 552 5.96 10.99 -14.07
N ARG A 553 5.08 11.83 -13.50
CA ARG A 553 5.40 12.68 -12.34
C ARG A 553 4.62 12.33 -11.08
N ALA A 554 3.74 11.32 -11.09
CA ALA A 554 2.88 11.01 -9.96
C ALA A 554 3.68 10.67 -8.68
N ILE A 555 4.86 10.06 -8.83
CA ILE A 555 5.77 9.70 -7.73
C ILE A 555 6.09 10.89 -6.80
N TYR A 556 6.21 12.10 -7.34
CA TYR A 556 6.50 13.32 -6.57
C TYR A 556 5.35 13.81 -5.69
N TYR A 557 4.15 13.24 -5.87
CA TYR A 557 2.94 13.57 -5.12
C TYR A 557 2.49 12.41 -4.22
N MET A 558 3.22 11.30 -4.21
CA MET A 558 2.98 10.14 -3.35
C MET A 558 3.76 10.27 -2.05
N ASP A 559 3.15 9.90 -0.94
CA ASP A 559 3.83 9.79 0.35
C ASP A 559 4.52 8.42 0.45
N ILE A 560 5.81 8.38 0.07
CA ILE A 560 6.61 7.16 0.00
C ILE A 560 7.66 7.18 1.13
N PRO A 561 7.80 6.11 1.92
CA PRO A 561 8.82 6.01 2.96
C PRO A 561 10.19 5.67 2.38
N GLU A 562 11.24 5.98 3.15
CA GLU A 562 12.61 5.63 2.78
C GLU A 562 12.79 4.10 2.64
N GLY A 563 13.51 3.67 1.61
CA GLY A 563 13.74 2.23 1.38
C GLY A 563 12.50 1.44 0.96
N ALA A 564 11.48 2.10 0.41
CA ALA A 564 10.31 1.47 -0.19
C ALA A 564 10.63 0.74 -1.50
N VAL A 565 9.83 -0.29 -1.82
CA VAL A 565 9.79 -0.93 -3.13
C VAL A 565 8.58 -0.38 -3.90
N VAL A 566 8.85 0.26 -5.03
CA VAL A 566 7.82 0.80 -5.93
C VAL A 566 7.63 -0.16 -7.10
N PHE A 567 6.49 -0.85 -7.11
CA PHE A 567 6.09 -1.79 -8.14
C PHE A 567 5.00 -1.19 -9.04
N SER A 568 5.23 -1.23 -10.35
CA SER A 568 4.25 -0.84 -11.37
C SER A 568 4.25 -1.87 -12.50
N ASP A 569 3.05 -2.31 -12.87
CA ASP A 569 2.76 -3.34 -13.87
C ASP A 569 2.67 -2.73 -15.28
N ASP A 570 3.17 -3.43 -16.30
CA ASP A 570 3.11 -3.09 -17.74
C ASP A 570 3.33 -1.59 -18.05
N VAL A 571 4.53 -1.10 -17.71
CA VAL A 571 4.91 0.31 -17.82
C VAL A 571 5.57 0.61 -19.17
N ASP A 572 4.94 1.47 -19.96
CA ASP A 572 5.59 2.18 -21.06
C ASP A 572 6.52 3.28 -20.50
N LEU A 573 7.83 3.08 -20.63
CA LEU A 573 8.84 3.99 -20.09
C LEU A 573 9.03 5.23 -20.98
N SER A 574 8.47 6.35 -20.54
CA SER A 574 8.72 7.67 -21.13
C SER A 574 10.14 8.18 -20.82
N GLU A 575 10.65 9.11 -21.65
CA GLU A 575 11.91 9.81 -21.36
C GLU A 575 11.89 10.55 -20.00
N THR A 576 10.72 11.06 -19.59
CA THR A 576 10.52 11.72 -18.29
C THR A 576 10.72 10.74 -17.15
N LEU A 577 10.04 9.59 -17.19
CA LEU A 577 10.07 8.59 -16.13
C LEU A 577 11.47 7.93 -16.05
N GLU A 578 12.08 7.61 -17.20
CA GLU A 578 13.48 7.20 -17.25
C GLU A 578 14.40 8.24 -16.60
N GLY A 579 14.20 9.53 -16.88
CA GLY A 579 14.98 10.63 -16.32
C GLY A 579 14.89 10.70 -14.80
N ILE A 580 13.70 10.46 -14.24
CA ILE A 580 13.45 10.42 -12.80
C ILE A 580 14.15 9.23 -12.15
N ILE A 581 14.00 8.02 -12.70
CA ILE A 581 14.67 6.81 -12.19
C ILE A 581 16.19 6.98 -12.23
N LYS A 582 16.73 7.55 -13.33
CA LYS A 582 18.17 7.85 -13.45
C LYS A 582 18.66 8.81 -12.37
N ARG A 583 17.87 9.85 -12.03
CA ARG A 583 18.22 10.87 -11.03
C ARG A 583 18.07 10.34 -9.60
N SER A 584 16.97 9.65 -9.27
CA SER A 584 16.79 9.02 -7.96
C SER A 584 17.84 7.95 -7.66
N THR A 585 18.31 7.23 -8.69
CA THR A 585 19.43 6.28 -8.54
C THR A 585 20.77 7.00 -8.36
N SER A 586 21.02 8.06 -9.12
CA SER A 586 22.25 8.85 -8.93
C SER A 586 22.32 9.54 -7.57
N ASN A 587 21.18 9.78 -6.92
CA ASN A 587 21.07 10.33 -5.57
C ASN A 587 20.55 9.27 -4.56
N PHE A 588 20.86 7.97 -4.74
CA PHE A 588 20.24 6.87 -4.00
C PHE A 588 20.28 7.02 -2.47
N GLN A 589 21.35 7.61 -1.91
CA GLN A 589 21.47 7.82 -0.45
C GLN A 589 20.82 9.12 0.06
N GLU A 590 20.59 10.11 -0.81
CA GLU A 590 20.13 11.47 -0.43
C GLU A 590 18.66 11.72 -0.80
N GLY A 591 18.10 10.92 -1.71
CA GLY A 591 16.80 11.19 -2.33
C GLY A 591 16.90 12.27 -3.42
N ASP A 592 15.77 12.64 -4.01
CA ASP A 592 15.75 13.56 -5.15
C ASP A 592 14.73 14.68 -4.99
N ASN A 593 15.18 15.92 -5.14
CA ASN A 593 14.34 17.12 -5.06
C ASN A 593 13.88 17.54 -6.46
N TYR A 594 12.60 17.85 -6.59
CA TYR A 594 11.99 18.36 -7.81
C TYR A 594 11.16 19.61 -7.52
N THR A 595 11.68 20.75 -7.96
CA THR A 595 11.00 22.03 -7.87
C THR A 595 10.01 22.20 -9.04
N THR A 596 8.76 22.49 -8.72
CA THR A 596 7.69 22.82 -9.68
C THR A 596 6.94 24.07 -9.24
N LEU A 597 6.00 24.54 -10.05
CA LEU A 597 5.02 25.55 -9.64
C LEU A 597 3.70 24.87 -9.26
N ASP A 598 3.01 25.40 -8.24
CA ASP A 598 1.65 24.99 -7.88
C ASP A 598 0.57 25.73 -8.70
N LYS A 599 -0.70 25.52 -8.36
CA LYS A 599 -1.84 26.16 -9.04
C LYS A 599 -1.90 27.69 -8.87
N ASN A 600 -1.16 28.24 -7.90
CA ASN A 600 -1.06 29.68 -7.62
C ASN A 600 0.19 30.31 -8.25
N LEU A 601 1.00 29.53 -8.97
CA LEU A 601 2.34 29.88 -9.46
C LEU A 601 3.39 30.05 -8.34
N ASP A 602 3.13 29.52 -7.14
CA ASP A 602 4.10 29.47 -6.06
C ASP A 602 5.07 28.30 -6.25
N VAL A 603 6.31 28.48 -5.79
CA VAL A 603 7.36 27.45 -5.89
C VAL A 603 7.05 26.32 -4.90
N LYS A 604 6.77 25.13 -5.44
CA LYS A 604 6.55 23.89 -4.68
C LYS A 604 7.72 22.95 -4.88
N GLU A 605 8.42 22.63 -3.79
CA GLU A 605 9.41 21.55 -3.77
C GLU A 605 8.70 20.23 -3.49
N LEU A 606 8.98 19.23 -4.31
CA LEU A 606 8.55 17.85 -4.17
C LEU A 606 9.79 16.96 -4.00
N TYR A 607 9.64 15.82 -3.32
CA TYR A 607 10.79 14.98 -2.93
C TYR A 607 10.50 13.50 -3.17
N ILE A 608 11.49 12.79 -3.72
CA ILE A 608 11.54 11.33 -3.73
C ILE A 608 12.49 10.92 -2.59
N PRO A 609 12.07 10.05 -1.67
CA PRO A 609 12.89 9.64 -0.53
C PRO A 609 14.12 8.82 -0.97
N PRO A 610 15.12 8.67 -0.09
CA PRO A 610 16.29 7.85 -0.36
C PRO A 610 15.94 6.36 -0.52
N ARG A 611 16.81 5.68 -1.27
CA ARG A 611 16.93 4.23 -1.35
C ARG A 611 15.69 3.51 -1.91
N ILE A 612 14.86 4.17 -2.73
CA ILE A 612 13.77 3.50 -3.47
C ILE A 612 14.34 2.44 -4.43
N SER A 613 13.69 1.27 -4.46
CA SER A 613 13.91 0.22 -5.46
C SER A 613 12.75 0.21 -6.46
N TRP A 614 13.06 0.27 -7.77
CA TRP A 614 12.07 0.39 -8.85
C TRP A 614 11.82 -0.95 -9.53
N TRP A 615 10.62 -1.49 -9.38
CA TRP A 615 10.21 -2.78 -9.97
C TRP A 615 9.20 -2.53 -11.08
N LEU A 616 9.69 -2.28 -12.29
CA LEU A 616 8.89 -1.90 -13.44
C LEU A 616 8.85 -3.07 -14.43
N THR A 617 7.67 -3.67 -14.63
CA THR A 617 7.49 -4.72 -15.64
C THR A 617 7.21 -4.11 -17.00
N SER A 618 7.75 -4.71 -18.05
CA SER A 618 7.55 -4.26 -19.44
C SER A 618 7.49 -5.46 -20.39
N VAL A 619 6.75 -5.31 -21.50
CA VAL A 619 6.62 -6.34 -22.55
C VAL A 619 7.74 -6.20 -23.59
N ASP A 620 8.13 -4.98 -23.93
CA ASP A 620 9.26 -4.70 -24.82
C ASP A 620 10.48 -4.18 -24.04
N ASP A 621 11.67 -4.54 -24.52
CA ASP A 621 12.94 -4.25 -23.86
C ASP A 621 13.56 -2.92 -24.32
N ASP A 622 12.70 -1.95 -24.67
CA ASP A 622 13.02 -0.66 -25.33
C ASP A 622 13.70 0.37 -24.38
N GLN A 623 14.31 -0.09 -23.29
CA GLN A 623 14.92 0.77 -22.26
C GLN A 623 16.25 1.35 -22.74
N SER A 624 16.54 2.60 -22.36
CA SER A 624 17.81 3.23 -22.73
C SER A 624 19.01 2.48 -22.14
N ILE A 625 20.11 2.45 -22.88
CA ILE A 625 21.40 1.87 -22.43
C ILE A 625 21.83 2.48 -21.07
N GLN A 626 21.45 3.72 -20.77
CA GLN A 626 21.74 4.35 -19.48
C GLN A 626 20.92 3.82 -18.31
N LEU A 627 19.68 3.37 -18.55
CA LEU A 627 18.81 2.75 -17.54
C LEU A 627 19.20 1.27 -17.33
N LEU A 628 19.45 0.52 -18.40
CA LEU A 628 19.98 -0.86 -18.34
C LEU A 628 21.30 -0.94 -17.55
N ASN A 629 22.15 0.09 -17.64
CA ASN A 629 23.38 0.23 -16.84
C ASN A 629 23.16 0.55 -15.34
N ARG A 630 21.91 0.56 -14.85
CA ARG A 630 21.51 0.71 -13.44
C ARG A 630 20.62 -0.46 -12.97
N GLN A 631 20.43 -1.46 -13.82
CA GLN A 631 19.59 -2.62 -13.57
C GLN A 631 20.39 -3.93 -13.63
N PHE A 632 19.84 -4.97 -13.00
CA PHE A 632 20.39 -6.32 -12.97
C PHE A 632 19.26 -7.36 -12.85
N GLY A 633 19.56 -8.65 -13.07
CA GLY A 633 18.56 -9.73 -13.10
C GLY A 633 18.42 -10.36 -14.49
N GLY A 634 17.73 -11.51 -14.52
CA GLY A 634 17.44 -12.28 -15.72
C GLY A 634 16.02 -12.05 -16.24
N GLY A 635 15.80 -12.36 -17.52
CA GLY A 635 14.46 -12.58 -18.06
C GLY A 635 13.80 -13.83 -17.47
N ILE A 636 12.54 -14.05 -17.83
CA ILE A 636 11.75 -15.20 -17.40
C ILE A 636 12.05 -16.44 -18.23
N ASP A 637 11.93 -17.63 -17.64
CA ASP A 637 11.97 -18.88 -18.38
C ASP A 637 10.69 -19.01 -19.23
N GLU A 638 10.79 -18.72 -20.52
CA GLU A 638 9.66 -18.79 -21.45
C GLU A 638 9.43 -20.19 -22.04
N SER A 639 10.16 -21.22 -21.58
CA SER A 639 10.14 -22.56 -22.18
C SER A 639 8.84 -23.33 -21.97
N GLU A 640 8.52 -24.24 -22.91
CA GLU A 640 7.37 -25.15 -22.81
C GLU A 640 7.42 -26.03 -21.55
N LYS A 641 8.63 -26.32 -21.04
CA LYS A 641 8.83 -27.08 -19.79
C LYS A 641 8.39 -26.26 -18.57
N GLN A 642 8.66 -24.96 -18.58
CA GLN A 642 8.22 -24.03 -17.55
C GLN A 642 6.70 -23.80 -17.63
N ASP A 643 6.13 -23.60 -18.83
CA ASP A 643 4.67 -23.53 -19.04
C ASP A 643 3.95 -24.78 -18.47
N GLY A 644 4.49 -25.98 -18.72
CA GLY A 644 3.99 -27.24 -18.16
C GLY A 644 4.06 -27.30 -16.62
N SER A 645 5.12 -26.75 -16.03
CA SER A 645 5.32 -26.73 -14.58
C SER A 645 4.36 -25.73 -13.89
N VAL A 646 4.10 -24.58 -14.54
CA VAL A 646 3.06 -23.62 -14.14
C VAL A 646 1.66 -24.24 -14.25
N PHE A 647 1.37 -25.01 -15.30
CA PHE A 647 0.09 -25.71 -15.44
C PHE A 647 -0.14 -26.74 -14.33
N GLU A 648 0.86 -27.57 -13.98
CA GLU A 648 0.73 -28.52 -12.87
C GLU A 648 0.51 -27.82 -11.53
N PHE A 649 1.19 -26.70 -11.30
CA PHE A 649 1.03 -25.88 -10.10
C PHE A 649 -0.38 -25.26 -9.99
N GLN A 650 -0.89 -24.65 -11.06
CA GLN A 650 -2.26 -24.13 -11.12
C GLN A 650 -3.29 -25.26 -10.90
N ARG A 651 -3.07 -26.42 -11.54
CA ARG A 651 -3.92 -27.61 -11.36
C ARG A 651 -3.90 -28.12 -9.92
N ASN A 652 -2.78 -28.00 -9.20
CA ASN A 652 -2.70 -28.36 -7.79
C ASN A 652 -3.37 -27.32 -6.89
N LYS A 653 -3.26 -26.00 -7.17
CA LYS A 653 -4.06 -24.96 -6.49
C LYS A 653 -5.58 -25.19 -6.66
N LEU A 654 -6.03 -25.60 -7.84
CA LEU A 654 -7.44 -25.96 -8.09
C LEU A 654 -7.92 -27.16 -7.26
N LYS A 655 -7.05 -28.14 -6.96
CA LYS A 655 -7.38 -29.27 -6.08
C LYS A 655 -7.47 -28.88 -4.59
N THR A 656 -6.65 -27.93 -4.15
CA THR A 656 -6.56 -27.52 -2.74
C THR A 656 -7.49 -26.37 -2.38
N GLY A 657 -8.04 -25.65 -3.37
CA GLY A 657 -8.94 -24.51 -3.17
C GLY A 657 -8.22 -23.22 -2.75
N VAL A 658 -6.88 -23.17 -2.83
CA VAL A 658 -6.10 -21.98 -2.46
C VAL A 658 -6.16 -20.94 -3.58
N ALA A 659 -6.92 -19.87 -3.35
CA ALA A 659 -7.03 -18.74 -4.27
C ALA A 659 -5.98 -17.65 -3.97
N GLY A 660 -5.47 -17.00 -5.03
CA GLY A 660 -4.61 -15.81 -4.92
C GLY A 660 -3.22 -16.06 -4.29
N LEU A 661 -2.79 -15.07 -3.51
CA LEU A 661 -1.57 -15.07 -2.70
C LEU A 661 -1.94 -15.54 -1.27
N PRO A 662 -1.39 -16.65 -0.76
CA PRO A 662 -1.79 -17.20 0.53
C PRO A 662 -1.22 -16.39 1.69
N GLU A 663 -2.04 -16.08 2.68
CA GLU A 663 -1.59 -15.61 4.00
C GLU A 663 -1.30 -16.83 4.89
N ASN A 664 -0.02 -17.10 5.19
CA ASN A 664 0.41 -18.25 5.96
C ASN A 664 1.63 -17.91 6.84
N LYS A 665 1.99 -18.81 7.77
CA LYS A 665 3.11 -18.59 8.71
C LYS A 665 4.44 -18.30 8.02
N ASP A 666 4.72 -18.91 6.87
CA ASP A 666 5.98 -18.71 6.16
C ASP A 666 6.08 -17.32 5.54
N VAL A 667 4.95 -16.77 5.07
CA VAL A 667 4.86 -15.38 4.60
C VAL A 667 5.11 -14.40 5.75
N GLU A 668 4.44 -14.57 6.89
CA GLU A 668 4.64 -13.68 8.05
C GLU A 668 6.08 -13.79 8.60
N ILE A 669 6.68 -14.98 8.62
CA ILE A 669 8.11 -15.17 8.93
C ILE A 669 9.00 -14.36 7.96
N CYS A 670 8.72 -14.39 6.65
CA CYS A 670 9.49 -13.60 5.67
C CYS A 670 9.32 -12.09 5.88
N ARG A 671 8.13 -11.62 6.25
CA ARG A 671 7.87 -10.22 6.60
C ARG A 671 8.72 -9.80 7.80
N CYS A 672 8.74 -10.59 8.88
CA CYS A 672 9.62 -10.35 10.04
C CYS A 672 11.12 -10.34 9.68
N ILE A 673 11.56 -11.22 8.78
CA ILE A 673 12.96 -11.25 8.31
C ILE A 673 13.32 -9.98 7.54
N ILE A 674 12.47 -9.57 6.58
CA ILE A 674 12.70 -8.36 5.78
C ILE A 674 12.61 -7.09 6.65
N ASP A 675 11.76 -7.08 7.69
CA ASP A 675 11.73 -5.98 8.66
C ASP A 675 13.04 -5.87 9.44
N ASP A 676 13.55 -6.96 10.02
CA ASP A 676 14.82 -6.95 10.78
C ASP A 676 16.00 -6.44 9.92
N ILE A 677 16.05 -6.83 8.64
CA ILE A 677 17.04 -6.37 7.66
C ILE A 677 16.91 -4.86 7.36
N LYS A 678 15.70 -4.29 7.44
CA LYS A 678 15.43 -2.87 7.18
C LYS A 678 15.50 -1.96 8.42
N GLN A 679 15.61 -2.53 9.63
CA GLN A 679 15.67 -1.73 10.87
C GLN A 679 16.96 -0.91 11.03
N GLN A 680 18.07 -1.31 10.41
CA GLN A 680 19.36 -0.61 10.52
C GLN A 680 20.08 -0.51 9.18
N LEU A 681 20.78 0.61 8.98
CA LEU A 681 21.65 0.85 7.83
C LEU A 681 23.10 0.51 8.21
N TYR A 682 23.85 -0.06 7.27
CA TYR A 682 25.23 -0.49 7.49
C TYR A 682 26.14 -0.11 6.33
N THR A 683 27.42 0.14 6.64
CA THR A 683 28.50 0.13 5.66
C THR A 683 28.98 -1.32 5.51
N VAL A 684 29.08 -1.84 4.29
CA VAL A 684 29.61 -3.19 4.05
C VAL A 684 31.04 -3.11 3.53
N VAL A 685 31.95 -3.80 4.23
CA VAL A 685 33.37 -3.90 3.90
C VAL A 685 33.67 -5.29 3.33
N VAL A 686 34.37 -5.32 2.19
CA VAL A 686 34.76 -6.54 1.49
C VAL A 686 36.28 -6.70 1.63
N PRO A 687 36.77 -7.43 2.64
CA PRO A 687 38.21 -7.44 2.97
C PRO A 687 39.05 -8.21 1.94
N TYR A 688 38.44 -9.12 1.18
CA TYR A 688 39.06 -9.85 0.07
C TYR A 688 38.89 -9.14 -1.29
N ALA A 689 38.50 -7.86 -1.33
CA ALA A 689 38.24 -7.14 -2.57
C ALA A 689 39.47 -7.08 -3.50
N ASP A 690 40.67 -6.95 -2.96
CA ASP A 690 41.92 -6.95 -3.73
C ASP A 690 42.21 -8.32 -4.38
N ASP A 691 41.58 -9.40 -3.92
CA ASP A 691 41.70 -10.76 -4.43
C ASP A 691 40.59 -11.17 -5.41
N ILE A 692 39.65 -10.26 -5.70
CA ILE A 692 38.67 -10.43 -6.77
C ILE A 692 39.37 -10.12 -8.10
N ASP A 693 39.58 -11.14 -8.92
CA ASP A 693 40.03 -11.00 -10.30
C ASP A 693 38.81 -10.81 -11.21
N TRP A 694 38.89 -9.80 -12.08
CA TRP A 694 37.77 -9.32 -12.89
C TRP A 694 38.16 -9.21 -14.36
N ILE A 695 37.68 -10.15 -15.17
CA ILE A 695 38.15 -10.33 -16.55
C ILE A 695 37.33 -9.50 -17.56
N ASP A 696 36.07 -9.17 -17.27
CA ASP A 696 35.24 -8.33 -18.14
C ASP A 696 35.57 -6.82 -18.02
N THR A 697 36.60 -6.38 -18.73
CA THR A 697 36.98 -4.97 -18.80
C THR A 697 36.09 -4.10 -19.71
N SER A 698 35.04 -4.66 -20.33
CA SER A 698 34.23 -3.95 -21.34
C SER A 698 33.38 -2.79 -20.77
N ASN A 699 33.02 -2.86 -19.49
CA ASN A 699 32.20 -1.84 -18.83
C ASN A 699 32.55 -1.69 -17.35
N ARG A 700 33.17 -0.57 -16.97
CA ARG A 700 33.54 -0.25 -15.58
C ARG A 700 32.39 -0.26 -14.56
N ARG A 701 31.12 -0.19 -15.01
CA ARG A 701 29.95 -0.31 -14.12
C ARG A 701 29.63 -1.76 -13.72
N ASN A 702 30.09 -2.74 -14.49
CA ASN A 702 29.77 -4.15 -14.26
C ASN A 702 30.33 -4.62 -12.90
N PHE A 703 31.57 -4.23 -12.56
CA PHE A 703 32.17 -4.48 -11.25
C PHE A 703 31.41 -3.79 -10.10
N LEU A 704 30.91 -2.56 -10.30
CA LEU A 704 30.12 -1.86 -9.26
C LEU A 704 28.79 -2.57 -9.00
N ILE A 705 28.09 -3.02 -10.05
CA ILE A 705 26.86 -3.81 -9.89
C ILE A 705 27.16 -5.15 -9.19
N PHE A 706 28.27 -5.81 -9.51
CA PHE A 706 28.70 -7.01 -8.79
C PHE A 706 28.98 -6.74 -7.31
N ALA A 707 29.70 -5.65 -7.00
CA ALA A 707 29.97 -5.24 -5.63
C ALA A 707 28.69 -4.95 -4.84
N ASP A 708 27.69 -4.29 -5.45
CA ASP A 708 26.40 -4.06 -4.80
C ASP A 708 25.60 -5.36 -4.58
N ILE A 709 25.61 -6.30 -5.53
CA ILE A 709 25.01 -7.64 -5.33
C ILE A 709 25.69 -8.36 -4.14
N LEU A 710 27.02 -8.31 -4.04
CA LEU A 710 27.77 -8.90 -2.92
C LEU A 710 27.40 -8.24 -1.59
N ARG A 711 27.39 -6.90 -1.53
CA ARG A 711 26.96 -6.15 -0.33
C ARG A 711 25.53 -6.50 0.10
N ALA A 712 24.65 -6.75 -0.87
CA ALA A 712 23.29 -7.19 -0.60
C ALA A 712 23.23 -8.61 -0.02
N PHE A 713 24.04 -9.57 -0.48
CA PHE A 713 24.09 -10.89 0.19
C PHE A 713 24.62 -10.81 1.62
N THR A 714 25.60 -9.92 1.89
CA THR A 714 26.08 -9.65 3.24
C THR A 714 25.00 -9.04 4.15
N ILE A 715 24.23 -8.04 3.69
CA ILE A 715 23.20 -7.37 4.51
C ILE A 715 21.96 -8.26 4.74
N LEU A 716 21.59 -9.10 3.76
CA LEU A 716 20.53 -10.11 3.92
C LEU A 716 20.86 -11.13 5.03
N ARG A 717 22.13 -11.23 5.45
CA ARG A 717 22.62 -12.07 6.53
C ARG A 717 23.28 -11.27 7.67
N HIS A 718 22.90 -10.00 7.86
CA HIS A 718 23.62 -9.08 8.75
C HIS A 718 23.83 -9.55 10.20
N ARG A 719 22.91 -10.32 10.80
CA ARG A 719 23.09 -10.91 12.14
C ARG A 719 24.09 -12.09 12.19
N GLN A 720 24.54 -12.57 11.03
CA GLN A 720 25.48 -13.68 10.83
C GLN A 720 26.83 -13.20 10.27
N ARG A 721 27.08 -11.88 10.28
CA ARG A 721 28.29 -11.25 9.74
C ARG A 721 29.02 -10.52 10.85
N TYR A 722 30.34 -10.55 10.81
CA TYR A 722 31.15 -9.86 11.82
C TYR A 722 30.89 -8.35 11.70
N LYS A 723 30.56 -7.73 12.83
CA LYS A 723 30.23 -6.30 12.94
C LYS A 723 31.38 -5.58 13.63
N THR A 724 31.95 -4.56 12.99
CA THR A 724 33.03 -3.75 13.58
C THR A 724 32.49 -2.77 14.62
N GLU A 725 33.39 -2.20 15.44
CA GLU A 725 33.06 -1.12 16.39
C GLU A 725 32.43 0.12 15.69
N ASN A 726 32.73 0.33 14.40
CA ASN A 726 32.21 1.42 13.58
C ASN A 726 30.85 1.11 12.93
N ASN A 727 30.15 0.05 13.33
CA ASN A 727 28.89 -0.40 12.72
C ASN A 727 29.04 -0.84 11.24
N GLU A 728 30.23 -1.32 10.85
CA GLU A 728 30.47 -1.90 9.52
C GLU A 728 30.24 -3.42 9.55
N LEU A 729 29.70 -4.00 8.48
CA LEU A 729 29.60 -5.45 8.30
C LEU A 729 30.71 -5.95 7.39
N ILE A 730 31.39 -7.01 7.82
CA ILE A 730 32.40 -7.69 7.01
C ILE A 730 31.71 -8.81 6.20
N SER A 731 31.89 -8.80 4.88
CA SER A 731 31.36 -9.83 3.98
C SER A 731 32.11 -11.16 4.09
N ASN A 732 31.39 -12.28 4.03
CA ASN A 732 32.00 -13.61 3.95
C ASN A 732 32.24 -14.04 2.49
N ILE A 733 33.05 -15.09 2.29
CA ILE A 733 33.26 -15.72 0.96
C ILE A 733 31.96 -16.30 0.40
N ASP A 734 31.02 -16.75 1.24
CA ASP A 734 29.68 -17.18 0.82
C ASP A 734 28.91 -16.07 0.09
N ASP A 735 29.06 -14.81 0.51
CA ASP A 735 28.40 -13.66 -0.12
C ASP A 735 28.97 -13.39 -1.52
N PHE A 736 30.28 -13.62 -1.71
CA PHE A 736 30.92 -13.59 -3.03
C PHE A 736 30.41 -14.73 -3.92
N ASN A 737 30.25 -15.94 -3.39
CA ASN A 737 29.79 -17.10 -4.15
C ASN A 737 28.34 -16.91 -4.64
N ASP A 738 27.43 -16.46 -3.76
CA ASP A 738 26.05 -16.12 -4.14
C ASP A 738 25.99 -14.97 -5.15
N ALA A 739 26.82 -13.94 -4.96
CA ALA A 739 26.94 -12.83 -5.91
C ALA A 739 27.46 -13.29 -7.27
N LYS A 740 28.45 -14.19 -7.29
CA LYS A 740 28.99 -14.79 -8.52
C LYS A 740 27.93 -15.65 -9.21
N GLU A 741 27.18 -16.47 -8.48
CA GLU A 741 26.09 -17.28 -9.07
C GLU A 741 25.06 -16.38 -9.76
N LEU A 742 24.54 -15.37 -9.06
CA LEU A 742 23.54 -14.45 -9.61
C LEU A 742 24.11 -13.61 -10.77
N TYR A 743 25.36 -13.16 -10.67
CA TYR A 743 26.00 -12.35 -11.70
C TYR A 743 26.38 -13.15 -12.95
N VAL A 744 26.85 -14.39 -12.82
CA VAL A 744 27.13 -15.26 -13.99
C VAL A 744 25.83 -15.69 -14.67
N GLY A 745 24.75 -15.91 -13.90
CA GLY A 745 23.40 -16.06 -14.44
C GLY A 745 22.97 -14.85 -15.28
N ARG A 746 23.20 -13.63 -14.78
CA ARG A 746 23.02 -12.39 -15.56
C ARG A 746 23.92 -12.37 -16.80
N ALA A 747 25.20 -12.72 -16.69
CA ALA A 747 26.15 -12.63 -17.79
C ALA A 747 25.78 -13.56 -18.96
N LYS A 748 25.27 -14.77 -18.69
CA LYS A 748 24.75 -15.69 -19.72
C LYS A 748 23.56 -15.10 -20.51
N ASN A 749 22.76 -14.20 -19.89
CA ASN A 749 21.60 -13.57 -20.54
C ASN A 749 21.89 -12.15 -21.08
N GLN A 750 22.82 -11.39 -20.49
CA GLN A 750 23.12 -9.99 -20.85
C GLN A 750 24.48 -9.78 -21.53
N GLY A 751 25.33 -10.81 -21.67
CA GLY A 751 26.67 -10.69 -22.25
C GLY A 751 26.71 -10.12 -23.66
N ALA A 752 25.63 -10.31 -24.44
CA ALA A 752 25.47 -9.75 -25.77
C ALA A 752 24.73 -8.38 -25.78
N LYS A 753 24.18 -7.92 -24.65
CA LYS A 753 23.20 -6.82 -24.53
C LYS A 753 21.95 -7.01 -25.41
N LEU A 754 21.55 -8.27 -25.59
CA LEU A 754 20.43 -8.70 -26.43
C LEU A 754 19.29 -9.25 -25.57
N THR A 755 18.06 -9.07 -26.05
CA THR A 755 16.90 -9.88 -25.61
C THR A 755 17.07 -11.34 -26.03
N ASP A 756 16.30 -12.26 -25.45
CA ASP A 756 16.33 -13.67 -25.85
C ASP A 756 15.94 -13.88 -27.32
N ILE A 757 15.04 -13.05 -27.88
CA ILE A 757 14.66 -13.12 -29.29
C ILE A 757 15.74 -12.52 -30.23
N GLU A 758 16.46 -11.49 -29.78
CA GLU A 758 17.64 -10.95 -30.46
C GLU A 758 18.83 -11.93 -30.41
N LEU A 759 19.04 -12.60 -29.28
CA LEU A 759 20.07 -13.63 -29.12
C LEU A 759 19.75 -14.85 -29.99
N ARG A 760 18.47 -15.26 -30.06
CA ARG A 760 17.99 -16.29 -30.99
C ARG A 760 18.19 -15.88 -32.46
N PHE A 761 17.95 -14.61 -32.81
CA PHE A 761 18.23 -14.06 -34.15
C PHE A 761 19.72 -14.16 -34.49
N CYS A 762 20.61 -13.72 -33.60
CA CYS A 762 22.06 -13.78 -33.80
C CYS A 762 22.59 -15.21 -33.87
N ASN A 763 22.12 -16.12 -33.01
CA ASN A 763 22.50 -17.54 -33.04
C ASN A 763 22.04 -18.24 -34.32
N LEU A 764 20.86 -17.87 -34.84
CA LEU A 764 20.37 -18.40 -36.12
C LEU A 764 21.26 -17.93 -37.28
N LEU A 765 21.57 -16.63 -37.38
CA LEU A 765 22.50 -16.13 -38.40
C LEU A 765 23.91 -16.71 -38.27
N ASN A 766 24.44 -16.86 -37.05
CA ASN A 766 25.78 -17.43 -36.83
C ASN A 766 25.88 -18.92 -37.22
N SER A 767 24.74 -19.64 -37.25
CA SER A 767 24.69 -21.06 -37.64
C SER A 767 24.33 -21.29 -39.12
N THR A 768 23.70 -20.33 -39.80
CA THR A 768 23.33 -20.44 -41.23
C THR A 768 24.07 -19.48 -42.17
N GLY A 769 24.80 -18.50 -41.65
CA GLY A 769 25.53 -17.47 -42.41
C GLY A 769 24.65 -16.28 -42.79
N GLU A 770 23.77 -16.48 -43.78
CA GLU A 770 22.86 -15.44 -44.30
C GLU A 770 21.42 -15.94 -44.37
N LEU A 771 20.44 -15.09 -44.03
CA LEU A 771 19.01 -15.40 -44.15
C LEU A 771 18.20 -14.20 -44.63
N ASP A 772 17.19 -14.46 -45.47
CA ASP A 772 16.19 -13.48 -45.83
C ASP A 772 15.05 -13.35 -44.79
N TYR A 773 14.28 -12.26 -44.86
CA TYR A 773 13.15 -12.00 -43.94
C TYR A 773 12.05 -13.09 -43.99
N ASP A 774 11.88 -13.84 -45.09
CA ASP A 774 10.92 -14.94 -45.21
C ASP A 774 11.42 -16.23 -44.53
N GLN A 775 12.72 -16.45 -44.50
CA GLN A 775 13.38 -17.54 -43.78
C GLN A 775 13.43 -17.24 -42.29
N LEU A 776 13.82 -16.02 -41.90
CA LEU A 776 13.80 -15.54 -40.52
C LEU A 776 12.40 -15.66 -39.90
N GLN A 777 11.34 -15.26 -40.62
CA GLN A 777 9.95 -15.42 -40.16
C GLN A 777 9.61 -16.89 -39.86
N ARG A 778 10.01 -17.82 -40.73
CA ARG A 778 9.72 -19.25 -40.57
C ARG A 778 10.51 -19.90 -39.43
N SER A 779 11.78 -19.56 -39.27
CA SER A 779 12.67 -20.15 -38.25
C SER A 779 12.47 -19.58 -36.85
N MET A 780 12.05 -18.31 -36.74
CA MET A 780 11.81 -17.64 -35.46
C MET A 780 10.33 -17.64 -35.03
N GLY A 781 9.39 -17.80 -35.95
CA GLY A 781 7.95 -17.77 -35.66
C GLY A 781 7.35 -16.37 -35.52
N VAL A 782 8.06 -15.32 -35.95
CA VAL A 782 7.64 -13.90 -35.84
C VAL A 782 7.39 -13.24 -37.19
N SER A 783 6.52 -12.23 -37.22
CA SER A 783 6.16 -11.51 -38.46
C SER A 783 7.34 -10.70 -39.04
N LYS A 784 7.32 -10.44 -40.35
CA LYS A 784 8.31 -9.54 -41.00
C LYS A 784 8.37 -8.15 -40.36
N GLY A 785 7.24 -7.65 -39.86
CA GLY A 785 7.17 -6.37 -39.13
C GLY A 785 7.99 -6.43 -37.83
N ARG A 786 7.82 -7.49 -37.04
CA ARG A 786 8.59 -7.70 -35.80
C ARG A 786 10.07 -7.94 -36.09
N ILE A 787 10.44 -8.65 -37.16
CA ILE A 787 11.84 -8.78 -37.61
C ILE A 787 12.44 -7.40 -37.95
N SER A 788 11.69 -6.56 -38.66
CA SER A 788 12.14 -5.20 -38.97
C SER A 788 12.33 -4.34 -37.73
N GLN A 789 11.48 -4.50 -36.70
CA GLN A 789 11.62 -3.81 -35.41
C GLN A 789 12.81 -4.35 -34.60
N ILE A 790 13.02 -5.66 -34.56
CA ILE A 790 14.18 -6.29 -33.90
C ILE A 790 15.50 -5.76 -34.49
N ILE A 791 15.57 -5.59 -35.82
CA ILE A 791 16.75 -5.06 -36.51
C ILE A 791 16.96 -3.56 -36.27
N ASN A 792 15.92 -2.74 -36.40
CA ASN A 792 16.03 -1.27 -36.49
C ASN A 792 15.53 -0.51 -35.26
N GLY A 793 14.96 -1.18 -34.25
CA GLY A 793 14.28 -0.55 -33.12
C GLY A 793 12.87 -0.07 -33.45
N LYS A 794 12.22 0.60 -32.48
CA LYS A 794 10.99 1.39 -32.71
C LYS A 794 11.34 2.88 -32.90
N GLY A 795 10.79 3.49 -33.94
CA GLY A 795 11.02 4.92 -34.23
C GLY A 795 12.47 5.24 -34.63
N ASN A 796 12.93 6.45 -34.34
CA ASN A 796 14.32 6.90 -34.55
C ASN A 796 15.18 6.69 -33.28
N SER A 797 15.07 5.54 -32.62
CA SER A 797 15.84 5.24 -31.40
C SER A 797 17.03 4.32 -31.69
N ASP A 798 18.18 4.56 -31.05
CA ASP A 798 19.42 3.75 -31.16
C ASP A 798 19.29 2.36 -30.46
N SER A 799 18.09 1.78 -30.42
CA SER A 799 17.75 0.57 -29.65
C SER A 799 17.80 -0.73 -30.44
N GLY A 800 17.79 -0.67 -31.78
CA GLY A 800 17.79 -1.85 -32.64
C GLY A 800 19.09 -2.67 -32.62
N LEU A 801 19.00 -3.94 -33.03
CA LEU A 801 20.16 -4.84 -33.16
C LEU A 801 21.33 -4.24 -33.95
N ILE A 802 21.04 -3.45 -34.98
CA ILE A 802 22.06 -2.81 -35.83
C ILE A 802 22.98 -1.83 -35.05
N HIS A 803 22.52 -1.34 -33.89
CA HIS A 803 23.30 -0.52 -32.95
C HIS A 803 23.91 -1.36 -31.81
N LYS A 804 23.28 -2.49 -31.44
CA LYS A 804 23.71 -3.38 -30.36
C LYS A 804 24.85 -4.34 -30.77
N VAL A 805 24.88 -4.81 -32.03
CA VAL A 805 25.78 -5.88 -32.51
C VAL A 805 26.72 -5.38 -33.61
N PRO A 806 27.97 -5.02 -33.29
CA PRO A 806 28.98 -4.68 -34.29
C PRO A 806 29.27 -5.90 -35.18
N GLY A 807 28.81 -5.86 -36.44
CA GLY A 807 28.98 -6.94 -37.41
C GLY A 807 27.68 -7.53 -37.96
N LEU A 808 26.50 -7.06 -37.54
CA LEU A 808 25.24 -7.33 -38.21
C LEU A 808 25.09 -6.43 -39.45
N ILE A 809 24.83 -7.03 -40.61
CA ILE A 809 24.66 -6.35 -41.89
C ILE A 809 23.29 -6.71 -42.48
N VAL A 810 22.61 -5.75 -43.11
CA VAL A 810 21.33 -5.95 -43.79
C VAL A 810 21.36 -5.30 -45.17
N GLU A 811 21.24 -6.11 -46.23
CA GLU A 811 21.32 -5.66 -47.62
C GLU A 811 20.09 -6.04 -48.44
N LYS A 812 19.84 -5.29 -49.51
CA LYS A 812 18.80 -5.62 -50.50
C LYS A 812 19.41 -6.41 -51.65
N GLN A 813 19.08 -7.69 -51.73
CA GLN A 813 19.52 -8.59 -52.79
C GLN A 813 18.37 -8.91 -53.76
N SER A 814 18.68 -8.96 -55.05
CA SER A 814 17.74 -9.30 -56.11
C SER A 814 17.73 -10.81 -56.35
N VAL A 815 16.68 -11.50 -55.90
CA VAL A 815 16.55 -12.95 -55.99
C VAL A 815 15.57 -13.30 -57.09
N LYS A 816 15.98 -14.16 -58.04
CA LYS A 816 15.04 -14.76 -59.00
C LYS A 816 14.21 -15.83 -58.31
N THR A 817 12.90 -15.77 -58.50
CA THR A 817 11.94 -16.80 -58.10
C THR A 817 11.85 -17.90 -59.17
N ASP A 818 11.24 -19.03 -58.82
CA ASP A 818 11.07 -20.18 -59.71
C ASP A 818 10.25 -19.84 -60.98
N ASP A 819 9.41 -18.80 -60.93
CA ASP A 819 8.63 -18.25 -62.05
C ASP A 819 9.41 -17.22 -62.91
N GLU A 820 10.75 -17.27 -62.87
CA GLU A 820 11.70 -16.32 -63.49
C GLU A 820 11.59 -14.83 -63.08
N THR A 821 10.59 -14.44 -62.28
CA THR A 821 10.44 -13.05 -61.82
C THR A 821 11.48 -12.68 -60.77
N THR A 822 12.03 -11.47 -60.88
CA THR A 822 13.06 -10.96 -59.96
C THR A 822 12.41 -10.19 -58.82
N VAL A 823 12.64 -10.62 -57.58
CA VAL A 823 12.06 -10.01 -56.37
C VAL A 823 13.19 -9.49 -55.48
N GLN A 824 13.05 -8.27 -54.98
CA GLN A 824 13.98 -7.70 -54.01
C GLN A 824 13.69 -8.28 -52.62
N LYS A 825 14.73 -8.80 -51.95
CA LYS A 825 14.66 -9.32 -50.58
C LYS A 825 15.67 -8.61 -49.70
N ASN A 826 15.29 -8.34 -48.45
CA ASN A 826 16.24 -7.96 -47.41
C ASN A 826 16.89 -9.24 -46.88
N VAL A 827 18.22 -9.31 -46.94
CA VAL A 827 19.06 -10.41 -46.45
C VAL A 827 19.90 -9.89 -45.30
N CYS A 828 19.95 -10.66 -44.21
CA CYS A 828 20.73 -10.36 -43.02
C CYS A 828 21.92 -11.31 -42.94
N SER A 829 23.09 -10.80 -42.55
CA SER A 829 24.30 -11.59 -42.29
C SER A 829 25.01 -11.08 -41.03
N LEU A 830 25.73 -11.97 -40.34
CA LEU A 830 26.41 -11.66 -39.08
C LEU A 830 27.85 -12.19 -39.10
N HIS A 831 28.80 -11.34 -38.71
CA HIS A 831 30.22 -11.69 -38.69
C HIS A 831 30.85 -11.48 -37.30
N ASN A 832 31.81 -12.35 -36.95
CA ASN A 832 32.63 -12.28 -35.73
C ASN A 832 31.86 -12.30 -34.39
N PHE A 833 30.69 -12.92 -34.33
CA PHE A 833 29.91 -13.08 -33.10
C PHE A 833 30.27 -14.39 -32.37
N ASN A 834 30.98 -14.31 -31.23
CA ASN A 834 31.20 -15.44 -30.32
C ASN A 834 30.46 -15.22 -28.98
N PRO A 835 29.30 -15.86 -28.77
CA PRO A 835 28.48 -15.62 -27.59
C PRO A 835 28.87 -16.38 -26.30
N PHE A 836 29.94 -17.21 -26.27
CA PHE A 836 30.14 -18.12 -25.12
C PHE A 836 31.56 -18.31 -24.53
N GLU A 837 32.65 -17.79 -25.12
CA GLU A 837 34.01 -18.21 -24.70
C GLU A 837 34.51 -17.75 -23.30
N ASN A 838 33.91 -16.75 -22.63
CA ASN A 838 34.50 -16.14 -21.41
C ASN A 838 33.61 -16.12 -20.13
N PHE A 839 32.42 -16.74 -20.12
CA PHE A 839 31.40 -16.42 -19.10
C PHE A 839 31.66 -16.93 -17.67
N GLU A 840 32.30 -18.08 -17.48
CA GLU A 840 32.56 -18.62 -16.14
C GLU A 840 33.80 -17.98 -15.46
N GLN A 841 34.59 -17.26 -16.26
CA GLN A 841 35.79 -16.54 -15.82
C GLN A 841 35.57 -15.03 -15.62
N VAL A 842 34.35 -14.50 -15.83
CA VAL A 842 34.06 -13.05 -15.70
C VAL A 842 34.51 -12.47 -14.36
N VAL A 843 34.32 -13.25 -13.28
CA VAL A 843 34.80 -12.92 -11.93
C VAL A 843 35.27 -14.18 -11.19
N THR A 844 36.43 -14.11 -10.55
CA THR A 844 37.05 -15.20 -9.77
C THR A 844 37.75 -14.65 -8.54
N LEU A 845 38.00 -15.49 -7.52
CA LEU A 845 38.94 -15.18 -6.46
C LEU A 845 40.32 -15.74 -6.80
N LYS A 846 41.38 -15.06 -6.37
CA LYS A 846 42.76 -15.58 -6.44
C LYS A 846 42.91 -16.84 -5.57
N GLU A 847 43.80 -17.73 -6.00
CA GLU A 847 44.15 -18.95 -5.27
C GLU A 847 44.71 -18.60 -3.88
N GLY A 848 44.15 -19.20 -2.83
CA GLY A 848 44.50 -18.93 -1.41
C GLY A 848 43.75 -17.78 -0.74
N ALA A 849 42.91 -17.00 -1.45
CA ALA A 849 42.18 -15.87 -0.86
C ALA A 849 41.18 -16.28 0.24
N GLU A 850 40.49 -17.41 0.06
CA GLU A 850 39.57 -17.98 1.06
C GLU A 850 40.31 -18.41 2.34
N GLU A 851 41.49 -19.01 2.19
CA GLU A 851 42.35 -19.46 3.30
C GLU A 851 42.92 -18.25 4.07
N ALA A 852 43.30 -17.18 3.35
CA ALA A 852 43.72 -15.92 3.93
C ALA A 852 42.57 -15.22 4.69
N TYR A 853 41.35 -15.21 4.14
CA TYR A 853 40.17 -14.67 4.80
C TYR A 853 39.87 -15.39 6.12
N LEU A 854 39.80 -16.72 6.09
CA LEU A 854 39.53 -17.56 7.27
C LEU A 854 40.63 -17.46 8.34
N GLY A 855 41.87 -17.13 7.94
CA GLY A 855 42.98 -16.86 8.85
C GLY A 855 42.89 -15.53 9.62
N VAL A 856 42.10 -14.57 9.14
CA VAL A 856 41.91 -13.24 9.76
C VAL A 856 40.55 -13.11 10.44
N TYR A 857 39.50 -13.64 9.80
CA TYR A 857 38.11 -13.55 10.25
C TYR A 857 37.55 -14.95 10.54
N PRO A 858 37.77 -15.50 11.75
CA PRO A 858 37.20 -16.80 12.12
C PRO A 858 35.66 -16.74 12.19
N ALA A 859 35.01 -17.88 11.95
CA ALA A 859 33.56 -17.98 11.97
C ALA A 859 32.95 -17.43 13.28
N PHE A 860 31.97 -16.55 13.14
CA PHE A 860 31.46 -15.69 14.21
C PHE A 860 30.72 -16.47 15.31
N THR A 861 30.94 -16.06 16.57
CA THR A 861 30.14 -16.53 17.72
C THR A 861 28.96 -15.59 17.93
N LEU A 862 27.75 -16.14 17.97
CA LEU A 862 26.49 -15.40 18.07
C LEU A 862 26.34 -14.60 19.38
N ASP A 863 26.26 -13.27 19.28
CA ASP A 863 25.72 -12.40 20.34
C ASP A 863 24.18 -12.48 20.35
N LEU A 864 23.63 -13.20 21.33
CA LEU A 864 22.19 -13.24 21.58
C LEU A 864 21.75 -12.01 22.39
N PRO A 865 20.63 -11.36 22.04
CA PRO A 865 20.17 -10.14 22.72
C PRO A 865 19.78 -10.41 24.17
N SER A 866 20.38 -9.66 25.10
CA SER A 866 20.19 -9.82 26.54
C SER A 866 19.04 -8.96 27.09
N LYS A 867 17.81 -9.51 27.13
CA LYS A 867 16.77 -9.12 28.11
C LYS A 867 15.51 -10.01 28.13
N ASN A 868 15.17 -10.46 29.33
CA ASN A 868 13.81 -10.79 29.80
C ASN A 868 12.88 -11.62 28.89
N THR A 869 13.23 -12.88 28.64
CA THR A 869 12.24 -13.96 28.44
C THR A 869 12.58 -15.14 29.33
N THR A 870 11.82 -15.33 30.42
CA THR A 870 11.69 -16.66 31.02
C THR A 870 10.92 -17.55 30.05
N GLU A 871 11.45 -18.74 29.78
CA GLU A 871 10.90 -19.77 28.87
C GLU A 871 11.11 -19.55 27.36
N LEU A 872 12.28 -19.97 26.85
CA LEU A 872 12.44 -20.48 25.48
C LEU A 872 13.40 -21.70 25.50
N PRO A 873 13.11 -22.80 24.78
CA PRO A 873 13.89 -24.04 24.87
C PRO A 873 15.21 -23.98 24.08
N LEU A 874 16.28 -24.55 24.64
CA LEU A 874 17.59 -24.67 23.98
C LEU A 874 17.46 -25.47 22.66
N PHE A 875 17.79 -24.83 21.53
CA PHE A 875 18.07 -25.50 20.27
C PHE A 875 19.46 -25.10 19.77
N THR A 876 20.43 -26.01 19.88
CA THR A 876 21.76 -25.87 19.27
C THR A 876 21.70 -26.36 17.82
N ILE A 877 22.18 -25.55 16.88
CA ILE A 877 22.35 -25.93 15.46
C ILE A 877 23.84 -25.83 15.10
N LEU A 878 24.39 -26.91 14.57
CA LEU A 878 25.73 -26.97 13.96
C LEU A 878 25.65 -26.56 12.48
N PRO A 879 26.56 -25.73 11.96
CA PRO A 879 26.68 -25.49 10.52
C PRO A 879 27.03 -26.78 9.75
N LYS A 880 26.30 -27.05 8.68
CA LYS A 880 26.73 -28.01 7.63
C LYS A 880 27.61 -27.26 6.63
N TYR A 881 28.81 -27.77 6.35
CA TYR A 881 29.34 -28.13 5.02
C TYR A 881 30.81 -28.57 5.20
N ILE A 882 31.04 -29.88 5.25
CA ILE A 882 31.71 -30.71 4.23
C ILE A 882 33.23 -30.47 4.11
N LEU A 883 33.98 -31.53 4.45
CA LEU A 883 35.41 -31.64 4.17
C LEU A 883 35.67 -31.68 2.66
N TYR A 884 36.57 -30.85 2.17
CA TYR A 884 37.36 -31.16 0.97
C TYR A 884 38.79 -31.52 1.36
N THR A 885 39.12 -32.79 1.16
CA THR A 885 40.50 -33.27 1.23
C THR A 885 41.18 -33.05 -0.12
N HIS A 886 42.16 -32.15 -0.20
CA HIS A 886 43.10 -32.13 -1.32
C HIS A 886 44.53 -32.36 -0.86
N SER A 887 45.18 -33.34 -1.50
CA SER A 887 46.51 -33.79 -1.13
C SER A 887 47.57 -32.92 -1.79
N VAL A 888 48.37 -32.22 -1.00
CA VAL A 888 49.63 -31.64 -1.49
C VAL A 888 50.72 -32.72 -1.38
N LYS A 889 51.19 -33.23 -2.52
CA LYS A 889 52.31 -34.17 -2.59
C LYS A 889 53.64 -33.43 -2.68
N GLY A 890 54.52 -33.64 -1.70
CA GLY A 890 55.97 -33.34 -1.78
C GLY A 890 56.44 -32.41 -0.66
N LYS A 891 57.49 -32.71 0.11
CA LYS A 891 58.46 -33.83 0.06
C LYS A 891 58.91 -34.22 1.48
N GLY A 892 59.09 -35.52 1.75
CA GLY A 892 59.82 -35.98 2.95
C GLY A 892 59.40 -37.35 3.50
N ASN A 893 60.02 -38.43 3.00
CA ASN A 893 60.52 -39.64 3.73
C ASN A 893 59.99 -39.89 5.18
N ILE A 894 59.49 -41.05 5.65
CA ILE A 894 59.41 -42.50 5.27
C ILE A 894 58.23 -43.10 6.12
N GLY A 895 57.52 -44.20 5.82
CA GLY A 895 57.56 -45.21 4.75
C GLY A 895 57.46 -46.66 5.30
N THR A 896 56.86 -47.60 4.55
CA THR A 896 56.70 -49.08 4.83
C THR A 896 55.88 -49.48 6.09
N VAL A 897 55.01 -50.52 6.14
CA VAL A 897 54.70 -51.68 5.25
C VAL A 897 53.36 -52.35 5.72
N VAL A 898 52.48 -52.79 4.77
CA VAL A 898 51.68 -54.07 4.68
C VAL A 898 50.82 -54.50 5.93
N GLU A 899 49.60 -55.07 5.88
CA GLU A 899 48.96 -56.05 4.97
C GLU A 899 47.40 -56.06 4.94
N ASN A 900 46.86 -56.87 4.02
CA ASN A 900 45.48 -57.21 3.66
C ASN A 900 44.49 -57.55 4.83
N ASN A 901 43.18 -57.25 4.81
CA ASN A 901 42.04 -57.54 3.88
C ASN A 901 41.28 -58.86 4.19
N ASN A 902 39.94 -58.87 3.99
CA ASN A 902 38.98 -60.02 3.92
C ASN A 902 38.46 -60.70 5.24
N VAL A 903 37.20 -61.19 5.39
CA VAL A 903 35.90 -61.02 4.66
C VAL A 903 34.72 -61.72 5.41
N CYS A 904 33.45 -61.32 5.15
CA CYS A 904 32.15 -62.05 5.40
C CYS A 904 31.69 -62.42 6.84
N VAL A 905 30.42 -62.82 7.14
CA VAL A 905 29.02 -62.47 6.74
C VAL A 905 28.04 -63.45 7.46
N GLU A 906 26.78 -63.04 7.76
CA GLU A 906 25.63 -63.87 8.22
C GLU A 906 25.74 -64.58 9.60
N SER A 907 24.71 -65.02 10.35
CA SER A 907 23.23 -64.86 10.40
C SER A 907 22.75 -65.30 11.83
N GLY A 908 21.49 -65.25 12.32
CA GLY A 908 20.18 -64.77 11.84
C GLY A 908 18.99 -65.46 12.58
N LYS A 909 17.73 -65.05 12.26
CA LYS A 909 16.41 -65.73 12.53
C LYS A 909 15.75 -65.76 13.94
N GLN A 910 14.51 -65.22 13.96
CA GLN A 910 13.21 -65.83 14.39
C GLN A 910 12.82 -66.11 15.87
N GLY A 911 11.55 -65.74 16.20
CA GLY A 911 10.68 -66.32 17.26
C GLY A 911 10.02 -65.26 18.17
N LYS A 912 8.72 -64.88 18.06
CA LYS A 912 7.40 -65.54 18.29
C LYS A 912 6.87 -65.59 19.76
N SER A 913 5.81 -64.80 20.02
CA SER A 913 4.67 -65.03 20.98
C SER A 913 4.99 -65.14 22.50
N VAL A 914 4.08 -65.02 23.50
CA VAL A 914 2.60 -65.16 23.63
C VAL A 914 2.05 -64.16 24.70
N ASN A 915 0.72 -63.92 24.72
CA ASN A 915 -0.05 -63.18 25.75
C ASN A 915 0.01 -63.77 27.19
N ALA A 916 -0.21 -62.95 28.24
CA ALA A 916 -1.47 -62.93 29.04
C ALA A 916 -1.36 -62.34 30.48
N SER A 917 -2.52 -61.88 31.00
CA SER A 917 -2.94 -61.72 32.42
C SER A 917 -2.46 -60.55 33.32
N SER A 918 -3.46 -59.77 33.76
CA SER A 918 -3.55 -58.82 34.89
C SER A 918 -3.72 -59.57 36.26
N PRO A 919 -4.16 -59.01 37.44
CA PRO A 919 -4.77 -57.68 37.74
C PRO A 919 -4.54 -57.04 39.17
N ILE A 920 -5.26 -55.92 39.46
CA ILE A 920 -5.67 -55.35 40.79
C ILE A 920 -4.58 -54.61 41.64
N ALA A 921 -4.80 -53.48 42.36
CA ALA A 921 -5.73 -52.31 42.29
C ALA A 921 -5.39 -51.27 43.40
N ASN A 922 -5.96 -50.05 43.33
CA ASN A 922 -6.20 -49.07 44.43
C ASN A 922 -4.96 -48.43 45.14
N THR A 923 -4.98 -47.20 45.70
CA THR A 923 -6.06 -46.23 46.00
C THR A 923 -5.56 -44.75 46.03
N GLN A 924 -6.46 -43.80 46.35
CA GLN A 924 -6.32 -42.33 46.26
C GLN A 924 -5.49 -41.62 47.39
N GLY A 925 -5.10 -40.34 47.13
CA GLY A 925 -4.68 -39.33 48.13
C GLY A 925 -3.63 -38.35 47.54
N LYS A 926 -3.89 -37.12 47.08
CA LYS A 926 -4.38 -35.85 47.70
C LYS A 926 -3.51 -35.22 48.82
N GLN A 927 -2.97 -34.02 48.51
CA GLN A 927 -2.67 -32.83 49.36
C GLN A 927 -1.98 -33.09 50.73
N GLY A 928 -0.74 -32.68 51.03
CA GLY A 928 -0.13 -31.36 50.83
C GLY A 928 -0.08 -30.57 52.17
N SER A 929 1.11 -30.27 52.70
CA SER A 929 1.33 -29.31 53.80
C SER A 929 2.77 -28.74 53.82
N LYS A 930 2.93 -27.50 54.31
CA LYS A 930 4.19 -26.72 54.39
C LYS A 930 4.96 -26.93 55.70
N MET A 931 6.27 -26.63 55.70
CA MET A 931 7.11 -25.87 56.68
C MET A 931 8.56 -26.41 56.66
N ASP A 932 9.55 -25.61 56.26
CA ASP A 932 10.31 -24.56 57.01
C ASP A 932 11.47 -25.11 57.87
N GLY A 933 12.66 -24.50 57.76
CA GLY A 933 13.65 -24.50 58.87
C GLY A 933 15.10 -24.97 58.61
N LYS A 934 15.93 -24.07 58.06
CA LYS A 934 17.33 -23.73 58.43
C LYS A 934 18.45 -24.80 58.63
N ASP A 935 19.58 -24.49 57.97
CA ASP A 935 20.98 -24.50 58.45
C ASP A 935 21.54 -25.70 59.24
N GLN A 936 22.48 -26.46 58.65
CA GLN A 936 23.91 -26.38 59.00
C GLN A 936 24.84 -27.19 58.06
N ILE A 937 26.13 -26.85 58.10
CA ILE A 937 27.20 -27.25 57.17
C ILE A 937 27.90 -28.54 57.64
N TYR A 938 28.33 -29.39 56.69
CA TYR A 938 29.49 -30.27 56.90
C TYR A 938 30.45 -30.19 55.71
N HIS A 939 31.71 -29.85 56.02
CA HIS A 939 32.88 -30.12 55.17
C HIS A 939 33.60 -31.33 55.76
N GLU A 940 33.89 -32.34 54.94
CA GLU A 940 34.95 -33.32 55.23
C GLU A 940 35.92 -33.41 54.03
N ASN A 941 37.15 -33.84 54.32
CA ASN A 941 38.31 -33.60 53.46
C ASN A 941 38.35 -34.51 52.23
N THR A 942 38.77 -33.94 51.09
CA THR A 942 39.27 -34.68 49.91
C THR A 942 40.70 -34.22 49.57
N PRO A 943 41.56 -35.08 48.98
CA PRO A 943 43.00 -34.80 48.85
C PRO A 943 43.33 -33.73 47.79
N ASP A 944 44.48 -33.07 47.97
CA ASP A 944 44.97 -32.02 47.06
C ASP A 944 45.12 -32.49 45.61
N ILE A 945 44.42 -31.79 44.71
CA ILE A 945 44.55 -31.93 43.26
C ILE A 945 45.98 -31.53 42.83
N PRO A 946 46.67 -32.29 41.96
CA PRO A 946 48.02 -31.93 41.49
C PRO A 946 48.07 -30.52 40.89
N GLU A 947 49.13 -29.76 41.18
CA GLU A 947 49.24 -28.33 40.80
C GLU A 947 49.08 -28.07 39.29
N THR A 948 49.48 -29.02 38.44
CA THR A 948 49.25 -28.99 36.98
C THR A 948 47.77 -29.14 36.61
N ALA A 949 47.05 -30.05 37.27
CA ALA A 949 45.61 -30.21 37.11
C ALA A 949 44.84 -29.03 37.71
N GLN A 950 45.28 -28.46 38.84
CA GLN A 950 44.74 -27.20 39.36
C GLN A 950 44.96 -26.04 38.37
N LYS A 951 46.16 -25.90 37.78
CA LYS A 951 46.43 -24.83 36.79
C LYS A 951 45.63 -25.02 35.49
N GLN A 952 45.45 -26.25 35.01
CA GLN A 952 44.57 -26.53 33.88
C GLN A 952 43.10 -26.27 34.22
N LEU A 953 42.62 -26.70 35.39
CA LEU A 953 41.25 -26.48 35.85
C LEU A 953 40.97 -24.99 36.08
N ILE A 954 41.89 -24.25 36.70
CA ILE A 954 41.80 -22.79 36.87
C ILE A 954 41.83 -22.08 35.51
N LYS A 955 42.66 -22.53 34.56
CA LYS A 955 42.66 -21.98 33.19
C LYS A 955 41.31 -22.22 32.52
N HIS A 956 40.82 -23.47 32.47
CA HIS A 956 39.52 -23.80 31.89
C HIS A 956 38.36 -23.10 32.59
N LEU A 957 38.37 -22.99 33.93
CA LEU A 957 37.36 -22.25 34.69
C LEU A 957 37.45 -20.73 34.48
N THR A 958 38.64 -20.17 34.21
CA THR A 958 38.82 -18.74 33.91
C THR A 958 38.38 -18.43 32.48
N ASP A 959 38.70 -19.32 31.53
CA ASP A 959 38.23 -19.23 30.15
C ASP A 959 36.69 -19.41 30.09
N PHE A 960 36.13 -20.31 30.91
CA PHE A 960 34.68 -20.48 31.09
C PHE A 960 34.03 -19.28 31.80
N LYS A 961 34.66 -18.69 32.83
CA LYS A 961 34.17 -17.45 33.47
C LYS A 961 34.19 -16.25 32.51
N ARG A 962 35.23 -16.14 31.68
CA ARG A 962 35.31 -15.11 30.62
C ARG A 962 34.23 -15.27 29.57
N ALA A 963 33.82 -16.51 29.28
CA ALA A 963 32.74 -16.80 28.35
C ALA A 963 31.32 -16.62 28.94
N ASN A 964 31.15 -16.42 30.27
CA ASN A 964 29.84 -16.64 30.89
C ASN A 964 29.53 -15.75 32.13
N TYR A 965 29.68 -14.42 31.98
CA TYR A 965 29.31 -13.46 33.03
C TYR A 965 27.86 -12.94 32.92
N SER A 966 26.87 -13.83 32.85
CA SER A 966 25.49 -13.57 33.32
C SER A 966 24.57 -14.80 33.18
N MET A 967 24.64 -15.77 34.10
CA MET A 967 23.46 -16.56 34.46
C MET A 967 23.62 -17.24 35.82
N THR A 968 22.61 -17.09 36.69
CA THR A 968 22.44 -17.86 37.92
C THR A 968 21.61 -19.12 37.66
N SER A 969 21.81 -20.12 38.52
CA SER A 969 21.17 -21.45 38.57
C SER A 969 21.70 -22.50 37.59
N ILE A 970 22.23 -23.57 38.20
CA ILE A 970 22.77 -24.79 37.58
C ILE A 970 21.88 -25.94 38.06
N VAL A 971 21.20 -26.64 37.15
CA VAL A 971 20.73 -28.04 37.31
C VAL A 971 20.72 -28.69 35.92
N ASP A 972 21.02 -29.99 35.84
CA ASP A 972 20.87 -30.89 34.66
C ASP A 972 21.77 -30.66 33.42
N SER A 973 23.10 -30.76 33.58
CA SER A 973 24.09 -30.73 32.48
C SER A 973 24.66 -32.08 32.03
N ALA A 974 24.25 -33.20 32.65
CA ALA A 974 24.82 -34.53 32.37
C ALA A 974 24.39 -35.08 30.99
N ASP A 975 23.08 -35.09 30.71
CA ASP A 975 22.54 -35.72 29.49
C ASP A 975 22.90 -34.94 28.22
N PHE A 976 22.88 -33.61 28.27
CA PHE A 976 23.28 -32.76 27.15
C PHE A 976 24.73 -33.00 26.71
N THR A 977 25.63 -33.24 27.68
CA THR A 977 27.04 -33.56 27.41
C THR A 977 27.19 -34.94 26.76
N TYR A 978 26.36 -35.91 27.16
CA TYR A 978 26.37 -37.27 26.59
C TYR A 978 25.86 -37.29 25.14
N GLU A 979 24.77 -36.56 24.84
CA GLU A 979 24.22 -36.47 23.48
C GLU A 979 25.14 -35.68 22.54
N PHE A 980 25.70 -34.54 22.99
CA PHE A 980 26.64 -33.74 22.19
C PHE A 980 27.86 -34.54 21.72
N VAL A 981 28.36 -35.44 22.58
CA VAL A 981 29.49 -36.34 22.28
C VAL A 981 29.12 -37.45 21.29
N GLN A 982 27.91 -38.00 21.35
CA GLN A 982 27.47 -39.07 20.43
C GLN A 982 27.36 -38.59 18.99
N VAL A 983 26.97 -37.33 18.78
CA VAL A 983 26.60 -36.77 17.48
C VAL A 983 27.80 -36.18 16.70
N ASN A 984 28.95 -35.95 17.33
CA ASN A 984 30.07 -35.21 16.74
C ASN A 984 31.34 -36.07 16.52
N PRO A 985 31.63 -36.56 15.29
CA PRO A 985 32.69 -37.55 15.05
C PRO A 985 34.11 -37.12 15.45
N VAL A 986 34.40 -35.83 15.36
CA VAL A 986 35.73 -35.25 15.63
C VAL A 986 36.13 -35.39 17.10
N TRP A 987 35.16 -35.30 18.01
CA TRP A 987 35.40 -35.35 19.45
C TRP A 987 35.31 -36.76 20.04
N LYS A 988 35.01 -37.77 19.21
CA LYS A 988 34.76 -39.13 19.66
C LYS A 988 35.99 -39.81 20.28
N SER A 989 37.20 -39.49 19.82
CA SER A 989 38.45 -39.98 20.46
C SER A 989 38.62 -39.40 21.86
N GLU A 990 38.47 -38.08 21.98
CA GLU A 990 38.81 -37.34 23.19
C GLU A 990 37.72 -37.46 24.25
N ALA A 991 36.45 -37.56 23.85
CA ALA A 991 35.38 -37.93 24.75
C ALA A 991 35.46 -39.40 25.20
N THR A 992 35.92 -40.33 24.35
CA THR A 992 36.25 -41.71 24.78
C THR A 992 37.41 -41.71 25.76
N ARG A 993 38.42 -40.86 25.55
CA ARG A 993 39.59 -40.69 26.42
C ARG A 993 39.23 -40.09 27.78
N VAL A 994 38.39 -39.06 27.81
CA VAL A 994 37.82 -38.45 29.02
C VAL A 994 36.90 -39.43 29.73
N LYS A 995 35.98 -40.11 29.03
CA LYS A 995 35.11 -41.14 29.61
C LYS A 995 35.92 -42.27 30.24
N ASN A 996 36.93 -42.80 29.54
CA ASN A 996 37.82 -43.83 30.09
C ASN A 996 38.56 -43.33 31.33
N HIS A 997 38.96 -42.06 31.37
CA HIS A 997 39.61 -41.46 32.54
C HIS A 997 38.64 -41.29 33.73
N VAL A 998 37.42 -40.81 33.49
CA VAL A 998 36.36 -40.70 34.52
C VAL A 998 35.94 -42.08 35.03
N GLU A 999 35.78 -43.08 34.16
CA GLU A 999 35.53 -44.47 34.59
C GLU A 999 36.71 -45.05 35.39
N GLN A 1000 37.94 -44.64 35.10
CA GLN A 1000 39.13 -45.06 35.83
C GLN A 1000 39.21 -44.39 37.21
N LEU A 1001 38.81 -43.12 37.33
CA LEU A 1001 38.68 -42.39 38.59
C LEU A 1001 37.53 -42.96 39.46
N ASN A 1002 36.37 -43.24 38.87
CA ASN A 1002 35.24 -43.88 39.55
C ASN A 1002 35.61 -45.30 40.04
N LYS A 1003 36.36 -46.08 39.24
CA LYS A 1003 36.93 -47.39 39.67
C LYS A 1003 37.98 -47.28 40.78
N GLN A 1004 38.55 -46.10 40.98
CA GLN A 1004 39.48 -45.78 42.09
C GLN A 1004 38.75 -45.17 43.31
N GLY A 1005 37.41 -45.12 43.31
CA GLY A 1005 36.61 -44.67 44.45
C GLY A 1005 36.39 -43.15 44.53
N TRP A 1006 36.78 -42.39 43.50
CA TRP A 1006 36.47 -40.97 43.41
C TRP A 1006 35.03 -40.79 42.91
N ILE A 1007 34.27 -39.89 43.54
CA ILE A 1007 32.95 -39.46 43.07
C ILE A 1007 33.14 -38.08 42.47
N LEU A 1008 32.69 -37.90 41.23
CA LEU A 1008 32.85 -36.70 40.41
C LEU A 1008 31.48 -36.10 40.09
#